data_AF-A0AAW0UWR9-F1
#
_entry.id   AF-A0AAW0UWR9-F1
#
_cell.length_a   1.000
_cell.length_b   1.000
_cell.length_c   1.000
_cell.angle_alpha   90.00
_cell.angle_beta   90.00
_cell.angle_gamma   90.00
#
_symmetry.space_group_name_H-M   'P 1'
#
loop_
_entity.id
_entity.type
_entity.pdbx_description
1 polymer ?
#
loop_
_entity_poly.entity_id
_entity_poly.type
_entity_poly.pdbx_seq_one_letter_code
_entity_poly.pdbx_strand_id
1 'polypeptide(L)'
;MVASTEKEVALKILESMGRRSTEGGLHWSRDTVSSNNRLAQDNQRSFLLPKEPQEWDSYAVEATSYALLTFLLREGVTPRVESIVRWLTSVRDWDMAFSGTVDTVLAMQALAEYSHRARLRDVTNLDVRIEASSSPGFSEELSITNQSISAKHSFPIPRPWGHVYLEARGSGQAVAQMEITWGVDLDRYLEKPPRKYFDLTVTETYPRFRNKSIIYTEICTRWTAVEVSPVSHAAYLEIEVATGYFISQPTANNIVKKIMEGYFPQLVDVKVSQTKLSWQFSYVPSDKMNCFNYTLRRHFPAANLTAVRYATIYELFAPEHFETTMINSTSLAALDICEVCGSYQCPYCPYYSGKAPHVHPCLLLLVLAGVLAVTHSRKPLPDSLGAIIEQWAPLIWLHPEEVFFPSSVDFHLFNVEVRDRNETTVQSLQDRYSIVTGPETRSYHLNSVPDLECADCLLDWFRGQNISEVAVPTYAFVKDHKDPCGTVDVAYRSFYPYNYGKDVCVGVPIGGVCQGVMQSFGNHVGDWEHFSIRIRNGSVTDCYVSVHSFGAYYSWNDTAQNFQLVRGEKIDVIDVTYPESVEVVEGRHAELFSANGSHGLWSERGTHEYAHFPIHLQDQTERGYPWRTWDLLEVVFWDKDEGFVGDEHYLGYRGTWGNQEQGCGIVEEVSGECVLVGGPGFWPAGPSDFPDDCHLH
;
A
#
# COMPACT_ATOMS: atom_id res chain seq x y z
N MET A 1 12.28 64.39 8.99
CA MET A 1 13.43 63.48 9.19
C MET A 1 14.49 63.85 8.17
N VAL A 2 15.69 64.18 8.63
CA VAL A 2 16.84 64.61 7.80
C VAL A 2 17.18 63.52 6.78
N ALA A 3 17.39 63.92 5.53
CA ALA A 3 17.71 63.05 4.39
C ALA A 3 19.08 62.40 4.59
N SER A 4 19.10 61.20 5.18
CA SER A 4 20.30 60.37 5.22
C SER A 4 20.55 59.79 3.83
N THR A 5 21.74 60.04 3.28
CA THR A 5 22.20 59.49 2.01
C THR A 5 22.18 57.96 2.01
N GLU A 6 22.50 57.34 3.15
CA GLU A 6 22.46 55.89 3.33
C GLU A 6 21.05 55.33 3.17
N LYS A 7 20.02 56.04 3.67
CA LYS A 7 18.61 55.65 3.50
C LYS A 7 18.16 55.70 2.04
N GLU A 8 18.65 56.68 1.27
CA GLU A 8 18.33 56.78 -0.16
C GLU A 8 19.05 55.70 -0.99
N VAL A 9 20.30 55.38 -0.63
CA VAL A 9 21.04 54.29 -1.27
C VAL A 9 20.36 52.95 -0.98
N ALA A 10 19.99 52.68 0.27
CA ALA A 10 19.27 51.46 0.65
C ALA A 10 17.94 51.32 -0.09
N LEU A 11 17.18 52.41 -0.25
CA LEU A 11 15.93 52.41 -0.99
C LEU A 11 16.15 52.08 -2.47
N LYS A 12 17.15 52.67 -3.13
CA LYS A 12 17.48 52.35 -4.53
C LYS A 12 17.87 50.88 -4.73
N ILE A 13 18.61 50.31 -3.77
CA ILE A 13 18.96 48.89 -3.80
C ILE A 13 17.68 48.06 -3.69
N LEU A 14 16.79 48.37 -2.74
CA LEU A 14 15.50 47.69 -2.58
C LEU A 14 14.65 47.76 -3.86
N GLU A 15 14.54 48.93 -4.50
CA GLU A 15 13.82 49.10 -5.76
C GLU A 15 14.40 48.23 -6.89
N SER A 16 15.73 48.13 -6.97
CA SER A 16 16.40 47.34 -8.00
C SER A 16 16.21 45.83 -7.86
N MET A 17 15.87 45.36 -6.65
CA MET A 17 15.65 43.94 -6.34
C MET A 17 14.19 43.49 -6.55
N GLY A 18 13.28 44.41 -6.89
CA GLY A 18 11.88 44.08 -7.12
C GLY A 18 11.68 43.21 -8.36
N ARG A 19 10.94 42.11 -8.20
CA ARG A 19 10.58 41.16 -9.27
C ARG A 19 9.11 41.32 -9.66
N ARG A 20 8.79 41.04 -10.92
CA ARG A 20 7.39 41.02 -11.40
C ARG A 20 6.91 39.59 -11.59
N SER A 21 5.72 39.28 -11.09
CA SER A 21 5.03 38.01 -11.37
C SER A 21 4.53 37.97 -12.81
N THR A 22 4.11 36.80 -13.26
CA THR A 22 3.47 36.56 -14.57
C THR A 22 2.25 37.47 -14.80
N GLU A 23 1.48 37.74 -13.75
CA GLU A 23 0.31 38.62 -13.76
C GLU A 23 0.67 40.12 -13.52
N GLY A 24 1.95 40.47 -13.49
CA GLY A 24 2.45 41.84 -13.40
C GLY A 24 2.53 42.43 -11.98
N GLY A 25 2.24 41.64 -10.94
CA GLY A 25 2.37 42.02 -9.53
C GLY A 25 3.82 42.17 -9.09
N LEU A 26 4.14 43.18 -8.28
CA LEU A 26 5.50 43.47 -7.83
C LEU A 26 5.77 42.81 -6.47
N HIS A 27 6.86 42.05 -6.34
CA HIS A 27 7.23 41.32 -5.13
C HIS A 27 8.76 41.21 -4.95
N TRP A 28 9.20 40.75 -3.79
CA TRP A 28 10.60 40.52 -3.45
C TRP A 28 10.78 39.08 -2.99
N SER A 29 11.67 38.35 -3.65
CA SER A 29 12.05 36.99 -3.30
C SER A 29 13.36 36.60 -3.98
N ARG A 30 13.94 35.47 -3.56
CA ARG A 30 15.12 34.87 -4.20
C ARG A 30 14.83 34.51 -5.65
N ASP A 31 13.69 33.87 -5.89
CA ASP A 31 13.20 33.53 -7.23
C ASP A 31 11.85 34.19 -7.51
N THR A 32 11.41 34.17 -8.76
CA THR A 32 10.10 34.73 -9.13
C THR A 32 8.98 33.82 -8.64
N VAL A 33 8.13 34.32 -7.75
CA VAL A 33 6.95 33.60 -7.25
C VAL A 33 5.73 33.99 -8.07
N SER A 34 5.08 33.01 -8.69
CA SER A 34 3.85 33.20 -9.45
C SER A 34 2.63 33.32 -8.51
N SER A 35 1.65 34.11 -8.92
CA SER A 35 0.33 34.17 -8.28
C SER A 35 -0.65 33.20 -8.95
N ASN A 36 -1.94 33.20 -8.57
CA ASN A 36 -2.99 32.44 -9.27
C ASN A 36 -2.88 32.55 -10.79
N ASN A 37 -2.75 31.42 -11.47
CA ASN A 37 -2.66 31.34 -12.93
C ASN A 37 -4.01 31.62 -13.57
N ARG A 38 -4.03 32.32 -14.70
CA ARG A 38 -5.23 32.53 -15.51
C ARG A 38 -5.20 31.65 -16.76
N LEU A 39 -6.14 30.70 -16.87
CA LEU A 39 -6.36 29.99 -18.12
C LEU A 39 -7.30 30.80 -19.01
N ALA A 40 -6.87 31.06 -20.24
CA ALA A 40 -7.71 31.56 -21.31
C ALA A 40 -8.10 30.38 -22.21
N GLN A 41 -9.10 29.60 -21.80
CA GLN A 41 -9.76 28.64 -22.68
C GLN A 41 -11.19 29.11 -22.95
N ASP A 42 -11.42 29.42 -24.23
CA ASP A 42 -12.67 29.73 -24.92
C ASP A 42 -13.34 31.11 -24.67
N ASN A 43 -13.50 31.86 -25.77
CA ASN A 43 -14.41 32.98 -25.99
C ASN A 43 -14.65 33.98 -24.81
N GLN A 44 -13.61 34.79 -24.52
CA GLN A 44 -13.68 36.10 -23.81
C GLN A 44 -13.68 36.11 -22.26
N ARG A 45 -13.52 34.98 -21.55
CA ARG A 45 -13.41 34.99 -20.07
C ARG A 45 -12.21 34.18 -19.56
N SER A 46 -11.43 34.78 -18.66
CA SER A 46 -10.29 34.11 -18.01
C SER A 46 -10.72 33.40 -16.74
N PHE A 47 -10.31 32.14 -16.56
CA PHE A 47 -10.53 31.38 -15.33
C PHE A 47 -9.32 31.54 -14.40
N LEU A 48 -9.57 31.85 -13.12
CA LEU A 48 -8.55 31.86 -12.08
C LEU A 48 -8.39 30.44 -11.52
N LEU A 49 -7.19 29.90 -11.62
CA LEU A 49 -6.81 28.62 -11.02
C LEU A 49 -6.32 28.78 -9.58
N PRO A 50 -6.39 27.72 -8.76
CA PRO A 50 -5.69 27.69 -7.48
C PRO A 50 -4.20 27.95 -7.69
N LYS A 51 -3.57 28.58 -6.69
CA LYS A 51 -2.12 28.74 -6.65
C LYS A 51 -1.52 27.43 -6.15
N GLU A 52 -0.47 26.95 -6.83
CA GLU A 52 0.31 25.80 -6.36
C GLU A 52 1.43 26.26 -5.40
N PRO A 53 1.84 25.40 -4.44
CA PRO A 53 2.98 25.68 -3.57
C PRO A 53 4.28 25.91 -4.37
N GLN A 54 5.08 26.90 -3.96
CA GLN A 54 6.38 27.22 -4.54
C GLN A 54 7.43 27.36 -3.41
N GLU A 55 8.71 27.13 -3.74
CA GLU A 55 9.81 27.04 -2.77
C GLU A 55 10.01 28.26 -1.85
N TRP A 56 9.59 29.46 -2.27
CA TRP A 56 9.87 30.69 -1.52
C TRP A 56 8.61 31.47 -1.15
N ASP A 57 7.45 30.81 -1.02
CA ASP A 57 6.17 31.46 -0.78
C ASP A 57 6.18 32.32 0.50
N SER A 58 6.50 31.73 1.66
CA SER A 58 6.47 32.45 2.94
C SER A 58 7.52 33.56 2.99
N TYR A 59 8.75 33.26 2.56
CA TYR A 59 9.83 34.26 2.52
C TYR A 59 9.54 35.40 1.55
N ALA A 60 8.86 35.13 0.43
CA ALA A 60 8.46 36.15 -0.53
C ALA A 60 7.41 37.08 0.06
N VAL A 61 6.41 36.53 0.77
CA VAL A 61 5.38 37.32 1.45
C VAL A 61 6.00 38.20 2.54
N GLU A 62 6.90 37.65 3.35
CA GLU A 62 7.63 38.40 4.39
C GLU A 62 8.42 39.57 3.79
N ALA A 63 9.30 39.30 2.82
CA ALA A 63 10.15 40.31 2.21
C ALA A 63 9.32 41.40 1.50
N THR A 64 8.26 41.00 0.81
CA THR A 64 7.35 41.91 0.12
C THR A 64 6.55 42.78 1.10
N SER A 65 6.20 42.25 2.27
CA SER A 65 5.51 43.00 3.32
C SER A 65 6.39 44.09 3.94
N TYR A 66 7.67 43.81 4.19
CA TYR A 66 8.64 44.84 4.60
C TYR A 66 8.84 45.90 3.53
N ALA A 67 8.91 45.50 2.26
CA ALA A 67 8.99 46.43 1.15
C ALA A 67 7.74 47.33 1.09
N LEU A 68 6.54 46.76 1.23
CA LEU A 68 5.27 47.50 1.24
C LEU A 68 5.25 48.55 2.35
N LEU A 69 5.59 48.18 3.59
CA LEU A 69 5.67 49.13 4.72
C LEU A 69 6.67 50.26 4.43
N THR A 70 7.82 49.93 3.85
CA THR A 70 8.86 50.91 3.50
C THR A 70 8.37 51.90 2.44
N PHE A 71 7.77 51.42 1.36
CA PHE A 71 7.23 52.28 0.29
C PHE A 71 6.04 53.11 0.78
N LEU A 72 5.14 52.53 1.59
CA LEU A 72 4.04 53.27 2.21
C LEU A 72 4.55 54.45 3.04
N LEU A 73 5.59 54.22 3.86
CA LEU A 73 6.20 55.25 4.71
C LEU A 73 6.89 56.37 3.91
N ARG A 74 7.45 56.06 2.75
CA ARG A 74 8.25 57.00 1.94
C ARG A 74 7.42 57.74 0.90
N GLU A 75 6.58 57.03 0.16
CA GLU A 75 5.88 57.53 -1.03
C GLU A 75 4.36 57.68 -0.82
N GLY A 76 3.80 57.04 0.21
CA GLY A 76 2.35 56.98 0.41
C GLY A 76 1.70 55.92 -0.49
N VAL A 77 0.48 56.19 -0.98
CA VAL A 77 -0.26 55.29 -1.87
C VAL A 77 0.07 55.65 -3.32
N THR A 78 0.87 54.82 -3.99
CA THR A 78 1.28 54.97 -5.39
C THR A 78 0.89 53.75 -6.22
N PRO A 79 0.87 53.83 -7.57
CA PRO A 79 0.59 52.66 -8.42
C PRO A 79 1.55 51.49 -8.18
N ARG A 80 2.79 51.78 -7.74
CA ARG A 80 3.76 50.77 -7.31
C ARG A 80 3.26 50.04 -6.07
N VAL A 81 2.87 50.77 -5.03
CA VAL A 81 2.30 50.21 -3.79
C VAL A 81 1.05 49.39 -4.08
N GLU A 82 0.16 49.86 -4.96
CA GLU A 82 -1.01 49.08 -5.38
C GLU A 82 -0.63 47.77 -6.09
N SER A 83 0.42 47.78 -6.91
CA SER A 83 0.93 46.58 -7.58
C SER A 83 1.48 45.55 -6.59
N ILE A 84 2.08 46.01 -5.49
CA ILE A 84 2.55 45.15 -4.39
C ILE A 84 1.36 44.55 -3.63
N VAL A 85 0.37 45.38 -3.28
CA VAL A 85 -0.84 44.94 -2.58
C VAL A 85 -1.61 43.91 -3.42
N ARG A 86 -1.75 44.14 -4.73
CA ARG A 86 -2.40 43.18 -5.63
C ARG A 86 -1.72 41.82 -5.60
N TRP A 87 -0.39 41.79 -5.61
CA TRP A 87 0.38 40.54 -5.49
C TRP A 87 0.18 39.88 -4.13
N LEU A 88 0.31 40.62 -3.02
CA LEU A 88 0.07 40.06 -1.68
C LEU A 88 -1.34 39.49 -1.54
N THR A 89 -2.36 40.13 -2.11
CA THR A 89 -3.73 39.60 -2.06
C THR A 89 -3.94 38.36 -2.92
N SER A 90 -3.09 38.11 -3.93
CA SER A 90 -3.19 36.96 -4.84
C SER A 90 -2.30 35.77 -4.47
N VAL A 91 -1.56 35.85 -3.36
CA VAL A 91 -0.76 34.73 -2.82
C VAL A 91 -1.25 34.29 -1.44
N ARG A 92 -2.54 34.53 -1.15
CA ARG A 92 -3.16 34.09 0.10
C ARG A 92 -3.54 32.62 -0.01
N ASP A 93 -2.95 31.80 0.85
CA ASP A 93 -3.22 30.35 0.87
C ASP A 93 -4.37 29.98 1.81
N TRP A 94 -4.45 30.63 2.98
CA TRP A 94 -5.44 30.33 4.02
C TRP A 94 -6.51 31.40 4.16
N ASP A 95 -7.66 31.03 4.71
CA ASP A 95 -8.71 32.00 5.04
C ASP A 95 -8.17 33.04 6.02
N MET A 96 -8.17 34.30 5.59
CA MET A 96 -7.63 35.44 6.35
C MET A 96 -6.13 35.35 6.74
N ALA A 97 -5.37 34.39 6.22
CA ALA A 97 -3.94 34.24 6.50
C ALA A 97 -3.09 33.96 5.24
N PHE A 98 -1.76 33.88 5.45
CA PHE A 98 -0.76 33.42 4.48
C PHE A 98 -0.20 32.08 4.94
N SER A 99 0.80 31.55 4.23
CA SER A 99 1.31 30.19 4.44
C SER A 99 1.95 30.01 5.82
N GLY A 100 2.76 30.97 6.28
CA GLY A 100 3.46 30.92 7.57
C GLY A 100 2.86 31.81 8.67
N THR A 101 3.58 31.92 9.79
CA THR A 101 3.19 32.77 10.92
C THR A 101 3.76 34.19 10.81
N VAL A 102 5.05 34.32 10.51
CA VAL A 102 5.79 35.60 10.48
C VAL A 102 5.35 36.46 9.30
N ASP A 103 5.28 35.84 8.11
CA ASP A 103 4.74 36.42 6.89
C ASP A 103 3.28 36.89 7.06
N THR A 104 2.42 36.10 7.72
CA THR A 104 1.04 36.48 7.99
C THR A 104 0.96 37.73 8.87
N VAL A 105 1.71 37.79 9.98
CA VAL A 105 1.69 38.96 10.88
C VAL A 105 2.15 40.22 10.13
N LEU A 106 3.26 40.12 9.39
CA LEU A 106 3.82 41.25 8.67
C LEU A 106 2.94 41.70 7.50
N ALA A 107 2.40 40.76 6.73
CA ALA A 107 1.50 41.05 5.62
C ALA A 107 0.20 41.68 6.11
N MET A 108 -0.39 41.17 7.20
CA MET A 108 -1.60 41.75 7.79
C MET A 108 -1.34 43.15 8.34
N GLN A 109 -0.18 43.38 8.97
CA GLN A 109 0.22 44.73 9.39
C GLN A 109 0.37 45.68 8.19
N ALA A 110 1.05 45.24 7.13
CA ALA A 110 1.29 46.04 5.94
C ALA A 110 -0.01 46.37 5.18
N LEU A 111 -0.90 45.38 5.04
CA LEU A 111 -2.21 45.55 4.41
C LEU A 111 -3.15 46.43 5.26
N ALA A 112 -3.10 46.32 6.58
CA ALA A 112 -3.85 47.21 7.48
C ALA A 112 -3.39 48.67 7.33
N GLU A 113 -2.08 48.92 7.37
CA GLU A 113 -1.51 50.25 7.13
C GLU A 113 -1.87 50.81 5.74
N TYR A 114 -1.80 49.99 4.70
CA TYR A 114 -2.25 50.36 3.37
C TYR A 114 -3.74 50.74 3.37
N SER A 115 -4.62 49.90 3.94
CA SER A 115 -6.06 50.14 3.97
C SER A 115 -6.44 51.45 4.65
N HIS A 116 -5.70 51.81 5.71
CA HIS A 116 -5.88 53.07 6.42
C HIS A 116 -5.44 54.26 5.57
N ARG A 117 -4.25 54.19 4.96
CA ARG A 117 -3.70 55.29 4.13
C ARG A 117 -4.47 55.50 2.83
N ALA A 118 -4.95 54.41 2.22
CA ALA A 118 -5.79 54.43 1.03
C ALA A 118 -7.26 54.80 1.32
N ARG A 119 -7.64 54.97 2.60
CA ARG A 119 -9.00 55.30 3.05
C ARG A 119 -10.07 54.37 2.45
N LEU A 120 -9.77 53.07 2.37
CA LEU A 120 -10.66 52.10 1.71
C LEU A 120 -12.07 52.11 2.32
N ARG A 121 -12.19 52.33 3.62
CA ARG A 121 -13.48 52.43 4.32
C ARG A 121 -14.36 53.57 3.79
N ASP A 122 -13.78 54.70 3.43
CA ASP A 122 -14.54 55.89 3.02
C ASP A 122 -15.07 55.76 1.59
N VAL A 123 -14.41 54.96 0.75
CA VAL A 123 -14.72 54.80 -0.68
C VAL A 123 -15.52 53.53 -1.01
N THR A 124 -15.69 52.63 -0.05
CA THR A 124 -16.30 51.30 -0.29
C THR A 124 -17.83 51.36 -0.32
N ASN A 125 -18.36 51.02 -1.49
CA ASN A 125 -19.75 50.76 -1.80
C ASN A 125 -19.79 49.79 -2.99
N LEU A 126 -19.77 48.48 -2.69
CA LEU A 126 -19.68 47.40 -3.67
C LEU A 126 -20.89 46.49 -3.57
N ASP A 127 -21.52 46.20 -4.71
CA ASP A 127 -22.52 45.15 -4.86
C ASP A 127 -21.87 43.96 -5.57
N VAL A 128 -21.89 42.80 -4.91
CA VAL A 128 -21.24 41.58 -5.37
C VAL A 128 -22.30 40.51 -5.60
N ARG A 129 -22.33 39.94 -6.79
CA ARG A 129 -23.21 38.83 -7.16
C ARG A 129 -22.38 37.57 -7.42
N ILE A 130 -22.77 36.47 -6.78
CA ILE A 130 -22.06 35.19 -6.84
C ILE A 130 -23.01 34.15 -7.41
N GLU A 131 -22.61 33.49 -8.49
CA GLU A 131 -23.37 32.43 -9.15
C GLU A 131 -22.50 31.17 -9.30
N ALA A 132 -23.09 29.99 -9.13
CA ALA A 132 -22.38 28.72 -9.30
C ALA A 132 -22.98 27.94 -10.48
N SER A 133 -22.17 27.68 -11.50
CA SER A 133 -22.62 26.98 -12.72
C SER A 133 -23.12 25.56 -12.45
N SER A 134 -22.57 24.89 -11.43
CA SER A 134 -23.01 23.56 -11.04
C SER A 134 -24.37 23.58 -10.37
N SER A 135 -24.83 24.70 -9.81
CA SER A 135 -26.05 24.79 -9.02
C SER A 135 -27.03 25.81 -9.59
N PRO A 136 -27.88 25.41 -10.57
CA PRO A 136 -28.90 26.29 -11.14
C PRO A 136 -29.83 26.83 -10.04
N GLY A 137 -29.91 28.16 -9.94
CA GLY A 137 -30.68 28.86 -8.90
C GLY A 137 -29.87 29.31 -7.67
N PHE A 138 -28.60 28.93 -7.55
CA PHE A 138 -27.69 29.54 -6.57
C PHE A 138 -27.24 30.91 -7.09
N SER A 139 -27.78 31.97 -6.51
CA SER A 139 -27.41 33.36 -6.76
C SER A 139 -27.44 34.13 -5.45
N GLU A 140 -26.26 34.46 -4.93
CA GLU A 140 -26.11 35.26 -3.72
C GLU A 140 -25.76 36.70 -4.09
N GLU A 141 -26.46 37.66 -3.50
CA GLU A 141 -26.18 39.08 -3.67
C GLU A 141 -25.76 39.70 -2.34
N LEU A 142 -24.64 40.42 -2.36
CA LEU A 142 -24.00 41.02 -1.20
C LEU A 142 -23.67 42.49 -1.45
N SER A 143 -24.20 43.38 -0.61
CA SER A 143 -23.80 44.79 -0.60
C SER A 143 -22.80 45.07 0.52
N ILE A 144 -21.56 45.40 0.15
CA ILE A 144 -20.46 45.77 1.03
C ILE A 144 -20.39 47.30 1.10
N THR A 145 -20.66 47.84 2.29
CA THR A 145 -20.64 49.29 2.57
C THR A 145 -19.57 49.62 3.60
N ASN A 146 -19.38 50.91 3.89
CA ASN A 146 -18.45 51.38 4.94
C ASN A 146 -18.74 50.85 6.36
N GLN A 147 -19.94 50.31 6.61
CA GLN A 147 -20.34 49.68 7.87
C GLN A 147 -20.06 48.18 7.89
N SER A 148 -20.21 47.49 6.77
CA SER A 148 -20.04 46.04 6.63
C SER A 148 -18.67 45.63 6.07
N ILE A 149 -17.77 46.57 5.77
CA ILE A 149 -16.46 46.30 5.14
C ILE A 149 -15.56 45.31 5.90
N SER A 150 -15.68 45.24 7.23
CA SER A 150 -14.89 44.32 8.05
C SER A 150 -15.58 42.97 8.28
N ALA A 151 -16.81 42.79 7.82
CA ALA A 151 -17.54 41.55 7.99
C ALA A 151 -17.06 40.49 6.98
N LYS A 152 -16.75 39.30 7.47
CA LYS A 152 -16.51 38.13 6.63
C LYS A 152 -17.85 37.59 6.15
N HIS A 153 -17.99 37.41 4.84
CA HIS A 153 -19.14 36.75 4.21
C HIS A 153 -18.69 35.41 3.64
N SER A 154 -19.38 34.33 4.02
CA SER A 154 -19.04 32.96 3.61
C SER A 154 -20.29 32.27 3.08
N PHE A 155 -20.18 31.69 1.88
CA PHE A 155 -21.30 31.05 1.20
C PHE A 155 -20.91 29.61 0.85
N PRO A 156 -21.56 28.59 1.46
CA PRO A 156 -21.28 27.20 1.13
C PRO A 156 -21.83 26.88 -0.26
N ILE A 157 -20.96 26.41 -1.16
CA ILE A 157 -21.36 25.99 -2.50
C ILE A 157 -21.82 24.52 -2.43
N PRO A 158 -23.07 24.18 -2.79
CA PRO A 158 -23.61 22.84 -2.57
C PRO A 158 -22.92 21.74 -3.38
N ARG A 159 -22.35 22.08 -4.54
CA ARG A 159 -21.70 21.13 -5.45
C ARG A 159 -20.29 21.58 -5.80
N PRO A 160 -19.25 20.77 -5.51
CA PRO A 160 -17.84 21.20 -5.62
C PRO A 160 -17.29 21.22 -7.06
N TRP A 161 -18.07 20.84 -8.07
CA TRP A 161 -17.65 20.90 -9.47
C TRP A 161 -18.17 22.16 -10.17
N GLY A 162 -17.65 22.45 -11.36
CA GLY A 162 -18.03 23.60 -12.17
C GLY A 162 -17.25 24.88 -11.82
N HIS A 163 -17.61 25.98 -12.46
CA HIS A 163 -17.03 27.30 -12.21
C HIS A 163 -17.96 28.17 -11.35
N VAL A 164 -17.35 29.06 -10.57
CA VAL A 164 -18.01 30.12 -9.82
C VAL A 164 -17.84 31.43 -10.57
N TYR A 165 -18.95 32.12 -10.82
CA TYR A 165 -18.98 33.43 -11.44
C TYR A 165 -19.17 34.50 -10.36
N LEU A 166 -18.33 35.53 -10.41
CA LEU A 166 -18.28 36.59 -9.43
C LEU A 166 -18.32 37.93 -10.16
N GLU A 167 -19.39 38.69 -9.95
CA GLU A 167 -19.60 39.99 -10.57
C GLU A 167 -19.67 41.07 -9.49
N ALA A 168 -18.74 42.02 -9.52
CA ALA A 168 -18.70 43.15 -8.60
C ALA A 168 -19.03 44.46 -9.34
N ARG A 169 -19.92 45.27 -8.77
CA ARG A 169 -20.33 46.59 -9.27
C ARG A 169 -20.16 47.64 -8.15
N GLY A 170 -19.83 48.88 -8.51
CA GLY A 170 -19.65 49.97 -7.55
C GLY A 170 -18.20 50.42 -7.38
N SER A 171 -17.86 50.97 -6.22
CA SER A 171 -16.54 51.53 -5.90
C SER A 171 -15.96 50.91 -4.65
N GLY A 172 -14.67 50.54 -4.65
CA GLY A 172 -14.00 49.97 -3.49
C GLY A 172 -13.05 48.84 -3.86
N GLN A 173 -12.55 48.13 -2.85
CA GLN A 173 -11.75 46.92 -3.02
C GLN A 173 -12.30 45.83 -2.09
N ALA A 174 -12.48 44.63 -2.61
CA ALA A 174 -12.87 43.45 -1.85
C ALA A 174 -11.97 42.28 -2.23
N VAL A 175 -11.68 41.41 -1.26
CA VAL A 175 -10.93 40.17 -1.48
C VAL A 175 -11.93 39.03 -1.52
N ALA A 176 -11.94 38.28 -2.63
CA ALA A 176 -12.72 37.07 -2.78
C ALA A 176 -11.77 35.87 -2.79
N GLN A 177 -12.08 34.87 -1.98
CA GLN A 177 -11.29 33.64 -1.84
C GLN A 177 -12.23 32.44 -1.90
N MET A 178 -11.79 31.40 -2.62
CA MET A 178 -12.50 30.13 -2.71
C MET A 178 -11.63 29.07 -2.04
N GLU A 179 -12.19 28.40 -1.04
CA GLU A 179 -11.56 27.30 -0.33
C GLU A 179 -12.19 25.99 -0.80
N ILE A 180 -11.35 25.01 -1.14
CA ILE A 180 -11.77 23.66 -1.53
C ILE A 180 -10.98 22.68 -0.67
N THR A 181 -11.69 21.76 -0.03
CA THR A 181 -11.10 20.66 0.74
C THR A 181 -11.61 19.34 0.20
N TRP A 182 -10.72 18.36 0.08
CA TRP A 182 -11.07 17.00 -0.37
C TRP A 182 -10.25 15.96 0.38
N GLY A 183 -10.79 14.75 0.48
CA GLY A 183 -10.06 13.59 0.96
C GLY A 183 -9.28 12.95 -0.17
N VAL A 184 -8.03 12.59 0.10
CA VAL A 184 -7.22 11.72 -0.75
C VAL A 184 -7.18 10.35 -0.09
N ASP A 185 -7.01 9.29 -0.87
CA ASP A 185 -6.87 7.90 -0.41
C ASP A 185 -5.81 7.13 -1.23
N LEU A 186 -5.16 7.78 -2.21
CA LEU A 186 -4.15 7.20 -3.09
C LEU A 186 -2.94 8.12 -3.20
N ASP A 187 -1.75 7.51 -3.22
CA ASP A 187 -0.45 8.22 -3.15
C ASP A 187 -0.26 9.20 -4.31
N ARG A 188 -0.72 8.81 -5.50
CA ARG A 188 -0.60 9.61 -6.72
C ARG A 188 -1.34 10.94 -6.67
N TYR A 189 -2.34 11.07 -5.79
CA TYR A 189 -3.15 12.28 -5.62
C TYR A 189 -2.72 13.12 -4.41
N LEU A 190 -1.69 12.69 -3.68
CA LEU A 190 -1.11 13.50 -2.62
C LEU A 190 -0.50 14.78 -3.19
N GLU A 191 -0.70 15.88 -2.48
CA GLU A 191 0.00 17.12 -2.75
C GLU A 191 1.50 16.90 -2.55
N LYS A 192 2.28 17.25 -3.58
CA LYS A 192 3.73 17.07 -3.57
C LYS A 192 4.42 18.41 -3.33
N PRO A 193 5.48 18.44 -2.52
CA PRO A 193 6.26 19.65 -2.36
C PRO A 193 6.98 20.01 -3.68
N PRO A 194 7.39 21.29 -3.87
CA PRO A 194 8.12 21.73 -5.06
C PRO A 194 9.38 20.91 -5.37
N ARG A 195 10.01 20.39 -4.32
CA ARG A 195 11.09 19.40 -4.36
C ARG A 195 11.09 18.59 -3.06
N LYS A 196 11.91 17.55 -2.96
CA LYS A 196 12.04 16.75 -1.75
C LYS A 196 12.90 17.47 -0.70
N TYR A 197 12.27 17.97 0.37
CA TYR A 197 12.96 18.66 1.49
C TYR A 197 13.29 17.74 2.66
N PHE A 198 12.42 16.77 2.93
CA PHE A 198 12.60 15.79 3.98
C PHE A 198 12.55 14.37 3.40
N ASP A 199 13.28 13.48 4.04
CA ASP A 199 13.04 12.05 3.96
C ASP A 199 12.24 11.67 5.20
N LEU A 200 11.04 11.13 5.01
CA LEU A 200 10.15 10.71 6.10
C LEU A 200 9.78 9.24 5.89
N THR A 201 9.94 8.44 6.94
CA THR A 201 9.48 7.04 6.95
C THR A 201 8.78 6.77 8.26
N VAL A 202 7.57 6.24 8.17
CA VAL A 202 6.77 5.85 9.33
C VAL A 202 6.43 4.37 9.20
N THR A 203 6.79 3.59 10.20
CA THR A 203 6.45 2.17 10.28
C THR A 203 5.62 1.92 11.53
N GLU A 204 4.53 1.17 11.38
CA GLU A 204 3.69 0.76 12.49
C GLU A 204 3.67 -0.76 12.58
N THR A 205 3.93 -1.29 13.78
CA THR A 205 3.94 -2.72 14.06
C THR A 205 3.01 -3.05 15.22
N TYR A 206 2.33 -4.19 15.12
CA TYR A 206 1.38 -4.66 16.12
C TYR A 206 1.97 -5.88 16.85
N PRO A 207 1.97 -5.91 18.20
CA PRO A 207 2.43 -7.08 18.93
C PRO A 207 1.51 -8.28 18.69
N ARG A 208 2.13 -9.45 18.48
CA ARG A 208 1.44 -10.75 18.34
C ARG A 208 0.66 -11.17 19.59
N PHE A 209 1.02 -10.64 20.77
CA PHE A 209 0.30 -10.87 22.03
C PHE A 209 -0.54 -9.65 22.40
N ARG A 210 -1.83 -9.86 22.69
CA ARG A 210 -2.87 -8.86 23.00
C ARG A 210 -3.49 -8.12 21.80
N ASN A 211 -3.84 -8.82 20.72
CA ASN A 211 -4.94 -8.47 19.81
C ASN A 211 -5.03 -6.99 19.43
N LYS A 212 -3.97 -6.46 18.79
CA LYS A 212 -3.86 -5.04 18.35
C LYS A 212 -4.21 -4.02 19.46
N SER A 213 -4.02 -4.33 20.74
CA SER A 213 -4.26 -3.36 21.83
C SER A 213 -3.22 -2.25 21.89
N ILE A 214 -2.10 -2.44 21.19
CA ILE A 214 -0.91 -1.59 21.23
C ILE A 214 -0.40 -1.44 19.80
N ILE A 215 0.01 -0.23 19.42
CA ILE A 215 0.73 0.04 18.18
C ILE A 215 2.12 0.54 18.57
N TYR A 216 3.16 -0.10 18.03
CA TYR A 216 4.51 0.42 18.10
C TYR A 216 4.76 1.21 16.80
N THR A 217 4.96 2.52 16.94
CA THR A 217 5.23 3.41 15.82
C THR A 217 6.69 3.81 15.87
N GLU A 218 7.43 3.55 14.79
CA GLU A 218 8.78 4.06 14.56
C GLU A 218 8.75 5.10 13.45
N ILE A 219 9.36 6.24 13.72
CA ILE A 219 9.41 7.39 12.81
C ILE A 219 10.87 7.71 12.57
N CYS A 220 11.24 7.80 11.30
CA CYS A 220 12.56 8.20 10.83
C CYS A 220 12.45 9.46 9.98
N THR A 221 13.31 10.43 10.24
CA THR A 221 13.38 11.66 9.44
C THR A 221 14.80 12.15 9.19
N ARG A 222 15.01 12.80 8.03
CA ARG A 222 16.26 13.44 7.62
C ARG A 222 15.99 14.64 6.73
N TRP A 223 16.77 15.71 6.89
CA TRP A 223 16.78 16.86 5.98
C TRP A 223 17.56 16.53 4.71
N THR A 224 16.96 16.71 3.54
CA THR A 224 17.59 16.41 2.23
C THR A 224 18.03 17.66 1.47
N ALA A 225 17.41 18.81 1.70
CA ALA A 225 17.69 20.06 0.98
C ALA A 225 18.93 20.82 1.51
N VAL A 226 20.08 20.15 1.53
CA VAL A 226 21.38 20.69 2.01
C VAL A 226 21.88 21.90 1.23
N GLU A 227 21.42 22.07 -0.01
CA GLU A 227 21.75 23.20 -0.87
C GLU A 227 21.13 24.52 -0.39
N VAL A 228 19.97 24.46 0.28
CA VAL A 228 19.31 25.65 0.86
C VAL A 228 19.83 25.96 2.25
N SER A 229 20.00 24.93 3.08
CA SER A 229 20.53 25.06 4.42
C SER A 229 21.16 23.73 4.86
N PRO A 230 22.27 23.74 5.62
CA PRO A 230 22.89 22.51 6.13
C PRO A 230 21.94 21.68 7.02
N VAL A 231 20.98 22.31 7.69
CA VAL A 231 19.94 21.69 8.52
C VAL A 231 18.60 22.39 8.25
N SER A 232 17.47 21.75 8.60
CA SER A 232 16.20 22.47 8.59
C SER A 232 16.18 23.54 9.70
N HIS A 233 15.26 24.49 9.63
CA HIS A 233 14.84 25.29 10.78
C HIS A 233 13.93 24.46 11.69
N ALA A 234 13.31 25.13 12.66
CA ALA A 234 12.29 24.52 13.51
C ALA A 234 11.21 23.87 12.64
N ALA A 235 10.92 22.60 12.93
CA ALA A 235 10.03 21.78 12.13
C ALA A 235 9.00 21.08 13.00
N TYR A 236 7.84 20.79 12.42
CA TYR A 236 6.78 20.00 13.04
C TYR A 236 6.56 18.74 12.23
N LEU A 237 6.38 17.62 12.93
CA LEU A 237 5.85 16.39 12.36
C LEU A 237 4.48 16.12 12.96
N GLU A 238 3.46 16.18 12.12
CA GLU A 238 2.10 15.82 12.46
C GLU A 238 1.80 14.41 11.98
N ILE A 239 1.35 13.54 12.88
CA ILE A 239 0.93 12.18 12.54
C ILE A 239 -0.48 11.91 13.06
N GLU A 240 -1.32 11.37 12.19
CA GLU A 240 -2.68 10.98 12.55
C GLU A 240 -2.69 9.69 13.38
N VAL A 241 -3.48 9.71 14.45
CA VAL A 241 -3.65 8.60 15.37
C VAL A 241 -4.85 7.76 14.91
N ALA A 242 -4.67 6.44 14.82
CA ALA A 242 -5.75 5.52 14.51
C ALA A 242 -6.92 5.63 15.50
N THR A 243 -8.15 5.56 14.99
CA THR A 243 -9.38 5.61 15.79
C THR A 243 -9.34 4.57 16.91
N GLY A 244 -9.70 4.97 18.12
CA GLY A 244 -9.66 4.08 19.29
C GLY A 244 -8.31 3.98 19.99
N TYR A 245 -7.24 4.55 19.44
CA TYR A 245 -5.91 4.60 20.06
C TYR A 245 -5.61 5.99 20.63
N PHE A 246 -4.82 6.01 21.70
CA PHE A 246 -4.47 7.23 22.41
C PHE A 246 -3.13 7.11 23.13
N ILE A 247 -2.48 8.25 23.33
CA ILE A 247 -1.35 8.43 24.23
C ILE A 247 -1.61 9.67 25.08
N SER A 248 -1.39 9.60 26.40
CA SER A 248 -1.59 10.77 27.25
C SER A 248 -0.44 11.77 27.12
N GLN A 249 -0.76 13.06 27.19
CA GLN A 249 0.23 14.15 27.14
C GLN A 249 1.42 13.94 28.11
N PRO A 250 1.23 13.54 29.39
CA PRO A 250 2.37 13.28 30.28
C PRO A 250 3.27 12.11 29.82
N THR A 251 2.67 11.07 29.22
CA THR A 251 3.42 9.93 28.69
C THR A 251 4.25 10.35 27.48
N ALA A 252 3.66 11.12 26.57
CA ALA A 252 4.33 11.67 25.40
C ALA A 252 5.50 12.59 25.82
N ASN A 253 5.29 13.48 26.80
CA ASN A 253 6.35 14.35 27.32
C ASN A 253 7.53 13.55 27.92
N ASN A 254 7.24 12.44 28.59
CA ASN A 254 8.30 11.58 29.14
C ASN A 254 9.08 10.84 28.05
N ILE A 255 8.45 10.51 26.92
CA ILE A 255 9.12 9.92 25.76
C ILE A 255 10.07 10.94 25.14
N VAL A 256 9.60 12.18 24.91
CA VAL A 256 10.44 13.28 24.40
C VAL A 256 11.66 13.49 25.31
N LYS A 257 11.46 13.60 26.64
CA LYS A 257 12.59 13.77 27.57
C LYS A 257 13.65 12.67 27.44
N LYS A 258 13.24 11.40 27.31
CA LYS A 258 14.17 10.27 27.13
C LYS A 258 14.91 10.34 25.80
N ILE A 259 14.23 10.73 24.73
CA ILE A 259 14.83 10.87 23.39
C ILE A 259 15.83 12.04 23.38
N MET A 260 15.46 13.16 24.03
CA MET A 260 16.29 14.35 24.17
C MET A 260 17.61 14.06 24.90
N GLU A 261 17.57 13.26 25.95
CA GLU A 261 18.76 12.84 26.73
C GLU A 261 19.65 11.83 25.98
N GLY A 262 19.14 11.23 24.90
CA GLY A 262 19.78 10.15 24.17
C GLY A 262 20.29 10.55 22.80
N TYR A 263 19.72 9.93 21.77
CA TYR A 263 20.26 9.91 20.40
C TYR A 263 19.61 10.94 19.45
N PHE A 264 18.53 11.62 19.84
CA PHE A 264 17.87 12.64 19.01
C PHE A 264 17.52 13.91 19.82
N PRO A 265 18.53 14.68 20.27
CA PRO A 265 18.35 15.86 21.14
C PRO A 265 17.53 16.98 20.51
N GLN A 266 17.38 16.99 19.20
CA GLN A 266 16.66 18.02 18.48
C GLN A 266 15.14 17.92 18.60
N LEU A 267 14.58 16.77 18.99
CA LEU A 267 13.15 16.60 19.29
C LEU A 267 12.84 17.24 20.63
N VAL A 268 12.22 18.42 20.64
CA VAL A 268 12.10 19.28 21.85
C VAL A 268 10.79 19.16 22.58
N ASP A 269 9.69 18.87 21.88
CA ASP A 269 8.35 18.83 22.48
C ASP A 269 7.40 17.94 21.69
N VAL A 270 6.27 17.60 22.30
CA VAL A 270 5.16 16.89 21.66
C VAL A 270 3.84 17.44 22.15
N LYS A 271 2.88 17.61 21.25
CA LYS A 271 1.50 17.95 21.59
C LYS A 271 0.57 16.83 21.17
N VAL A 272 -0.23 16.36 22.12
CA VAL A 272 -1.27 15.37 21.87
C VAL A 272 -2.59 16.09 21.61
N SER A 273 -3.15 15.91 20.41
CA SER A 273 -4.51 16.31 20.05
C SER A 273 -5.44 15.10 20.06
N GLN A 274 -6.74 15.31 19.79
CA GLN A 274 -7.71 14.19 19.78
C GLN A 274 -7.44 13.18 18.68
N THR A 275 -6.97 13.63 17.52
CA THR A 275 -6.77 12.79 16.31
C THR A 275 -5.34 12.82 15.79
N LYS A 276 -4.46 13.65 16.35
CA LYS A 276 -3.10 13.89 15.85
C LYS A 276 -2.08 14.02 16.97
N LEU A 277 -0.85 13.62 16.70
CA LEU A 277 0.32 13.95 17.51
C LEU A 277 1.20 14.92 16.72
N SER A 278 1.60 16.01 17.36
CA SER A 278 2.48 17.02 16.76
C SER A 278 3.81 17.01 17.49
N TRP A 279 4.83 16.43 16.87
CA TRP A 279 6.20 16.37 17.37
C TRP A 279 6.96 17.61 16.90
N GLN A 280 7.69 18.26 17.80
CA GLN A 280 8.38 19.51 17.53
C GLN A 280 9.88 19.31 17.52
N PHE A 281 10.55 19.77 16.47
CA PHE A 281 12.00 19.74 16.32
C PHE A 281 12.54 21.16 16.35
N SER A 282 13.66 21.34 17.05
CA SER A 282 14.46 22.57 16.92
C SER A 282 15.08 22.70 15.53
N TYR A 283 15.50 21.58 14.96
CA TYR A 283 15.88 21.39 13.56
C TYR A 283 15.98 19.89 13.23
N VAL A 284 15.92 19.53 11.95
CA VAL A 284 16.15 18.17 11.46
C VAL A 284 17.56 18.11 10.82
N PRO A 285 18.44 17.23 11.31
CA PRO A 285 19.77 17.04 10.74
C PRO A 285 19.74 16.40 9.34
N SER A 286 20.78 16.66 8.54
CA SER A 286 20.98 16.09 7.20
C SER A 286 22.00 14.95 7.13
N ASP A 287 22.77 14.75 8.21
CA ASP A 287 23.91 13.84 8.27
C ASP A 287 23.50 12.36 8.21
N LYS A 288 22.42 12.00 8.90
CA LYS A 288 21.90 10.63 8.97
C LYS A 288 20.38 10.63 9.14
N MET A 289 19.79 9.45 8.93
CA MET A 289 18.39 9.21 9.29
C MET A 289 18.26 9.15 10.81
N ASN A 290 17.48 10.05 11.40
CA ASN A 290 17.24 10.11 12.83
C ASN A 290 15.86 9.52 13.13
N CYS A 291 15.85 8.43 13.90
CA CYS A 291 14.64 7.67 14.19
C CYS A 291 14.28 7.74 15.66
N PHE A 292 12.99 7.78 15.98
CA PHE A 292 12.49 7.60 17.34
C PHE A 292 11.20 6.78 17.30
N ASN A 293 10.90 6.12 18.43
CA ASN A 293 9.72 5.29 18.54
C ASN A 293 8.84 5.72 19.72
N TYR A 294 7.57 5.42 19.59
CA TYR A 294 6.59 5.56 20.67
C TYR A 294 5.53 4.48 20.56
N THR A 295 4.69 4.41 21.57
CA THR A 295 3.69 3.36 21.69
C THR A 295 2.31 3.97 21.91
N LEU A 296 1.38 3.64 21.03
CA LEU A 296 -0.03 3.97 21.19
C LEU A 296 -0.76 2.81 21.86
N ARG A 297 -1.72 3.13 22.72
CA ARG A 297 -2.55 2.12 23.39
C ARG A 297 -4.00 2.32 23.02
N ARG A 298 -4.70 1.21 22.80
CA ARG A 298 -6.13 1.21 22.56
C ARG A 298 -6.88 1.66 23.82
N HIS A 299 -7.71 2.68 23.67
CA HIS A 299 -8.58 3.21 24.71
C HIS A 299 -10.00 2.64 24.61
N PHE A 300 -10.53 2.53 23.39
CA PHE A 300 -11.84 1.93 23.12
C PHE A 300 -11.79 1.08 21.85
N PRO A 301 -12.63 0.03 21.75
CA PRO A 301 -12.72 -0.81 20.57
C PRO A 301 -13.30 -0.01 19.40
N ALA A 302 -12.66 -0.10 18.24
CA ALA A 302 -13.13 0.49 17.00
C ALA A 302 -13.03 -0.58 15.90
N ALA A 303 -14.18 -0.95 15.32
CA ALA A 303 -14.24 -1.95 14.27
C ALA A 303 -13.80 -1.35 12.93
N ASN A 304 -14.38 -0.19 12.59
CA ASN A 304 -14.08 0.51 11.35
C ASN A 304 -12.99 1.56 11.58
N LEU A 305 -11.73 1.15 11.49
CA LEU A 305 -10.59 2.07 11.55
C LEU A 305 -10.49 2.87 10.25
N THR A 306 -9.99 4.11 10.34
CA THR A 306 -9.64 4.90 9.16
C THR A 306 -8.57 4.15 8.37
N ALA A 307 -8.89 3.73 7.15
CA ALA A 307 -8.04 2.85 6.33
C ALA A 307 -6.68 3.49 6.00
N VAL A 308 -6.68 4.78 5.65
CA VAL A 308 -5.48 5.54 5.32
C VAL A 308 -5.37 6.73 6.27
N ARG A 309 -4.16 6.94 6.79
CA ARG A 309 -3.78 8.07 7.65
C ARG A 309 -2.56 8.76 7.07
N TYR A 310 -2.30 9.98 7.51
CA TYR A 310 -1.17 10.76 7.02
C TYR A 310 -0.18 11.12 8.14
N ALA A 311 1.09 11.16 7.77
CA ALA A 311 2.13 11.85 8.51
C ALA A 311 2.76 12.92 7.63
N THR A 312 2.80 14.15 8.11
CA THR A 312 3.35 15.30 7.39
C THR A 312 4.40 15.98 8.25
N ILE A 313 5.61 16.11 7.72
CA ILE A 313 6.67 16.93 8.32
C ILE A 313 6.82 18.22 7.51
N TYR A 314 6.93 19.36 8.20
CA TYR A 314 7.09 20.67 7.56
C TYR A 314 7.92 21.63 8.41
N GLU A 315 8.58 22.59 7.78
CA GLU A 315 9.24 23.70 8.49
C GLU A 315 8.22 24.74 8.98
N LEU A 316 8.42 25.27 10.19
CA LEU A 316 7.49 26.22 10.82
C LEU A 316 7.41 27.57 10.10
N PHE A 317 8.54 28.05 9.57
CA PHE A 317 8.65 29.37 8.94
C PHE A 317 8.57 29.33 7.41
N ALA A 318 8.59 28.13 6.84
CA ALA A 318 8.41 27.89 5.41
C ALA A 318 7.62 26.58 5.23
N PRO A 319 6.30 26.57 5.50
CA PRO A 319 5.48 25.36 5.43
C PRO A 319 5.41 24.74 4.03
N GLU A 320 5.77 25.50 2.98
CA GLU A 320 6.00 24.98 1.63
C GLU A 320 7.12 23.93 1.56
N HIS A 321 8.01 23.91 2.55
CA HIS A 321 9.00 22.85 2.74
C HIS A 321 8.39 21.75 3.59
N PHE A 322 7.68 20.83 2.94
CA PHE A 322 7.06 19.70 3.62
C PHE A 322 7.36 18.37 2.91
N GLU A 323 7.05 17.27 3.60
CA GLU A 323 6.95 15.93 3.03
C GLU A 323 5.78 15.22 3.72
N THR A 324 4.96 14.52 2.94
CA THR A 324 3.81 13.76 3.44
C THR A 324 3.94 12.29 3.06
N THR A 325 3.65 11.40 4.01
CA THR A 325 3.65 9.95 3.81
C THR A 325 2.33 9.37 4.28
N MET A 326 1.81 8.39 3.53
CA MET A 326 0.63 7.63 3.92
C MET A 326 0.98 6.47 4.85
N ILE A 327 0.09 6.25 5.82
CA ILE A 327 0.15 5.18 6.80
C ILE A 327 -1.13 4.36 6.65
N ASN A 328 -0.97 3.12 6.22
CA ASN A 328 -2.10 2.20 6.08
C ASN A 328 -2.44 1.59 7.44
N SER A 329 -3.69 1.73 7.86
CA SER A 329 -4.23 1.00 9.01
C SER A 329 -4.78 -0.35 8.54
N THR A 330 -4.86 -1.33 9.44
CA THR A 330 -5.53 -2.60 9.10
C THR A 330 -7.02 -2.34 8.81
N SER A 331 -7.53 -2.86 7.69
CA SER A 331 -8.93 -2.69 7.30
C SER A 331 -9.88 -3.49 8.21
N LEU A 332 -11.14 -3.07 8.30
CA LEU A 332 -12.20 -3.81 9.01
C LEU A 332 -12.34 -5.25 8.49
N ALA A 333 -12.12 -5.46 7.19
CA ALA A 333 -12.17 -6.78 6.56
C ALA A 333 -11.06 -7.73 7.02
N ALA A 334 -9.99 -7.22 7.63
CA ALA A 334 -8.85 -7.98 8.16
C ALA A 334 -8.75 -7.92 9.70
N LEU A 335 -9.79 -7.42 10.39
CA LEU A 335 -9.84 -7.34 11.86
C LEU A 335 -10.79 -8.39 12.43
N ASP A 336 -10.25 -9.36 13.18
CA ASP A 336 -11.05 -10.33 13.93
C ASP A 336 -11.88 -9.62 15.03
N ILE A 337 -13.10 -10.11 15.32
CA ILE A 337 -13.94 -9.61 16.41
C ILE A 337 -13.21 -9.59 17.76
N CYS A 338 -12.27 -10.51 17.98
CA CYS A 338 -11.44 -10.51 19.18
C CYS A 338 -10.32 -9.47 19.17
N GLU A 339 -9.92 -9.01 17.99
CA GLU A 339 -9.05 -7.83 17.81
C GLU A 339 -9.83 -6.53 17.95
N VAL A 340 -11.08 -6.50 17.52
CA VAL A 340 -11.95 -5.33 17.71
C VAL A 340 -12.35 -5.17 19.17
N CYS A 341 -12.93 -6.20 19.78
CA CYS A 341 -13.56 -6.14 21.11
C CYS A 341 -12.56 -5.91 22.24
N GLY A 342 -11.39 -6.56 22.18
CA GLY A 342 -10.27 -6.23 23.02
C GLY A 342 -10.46 -6.38 24.53
N SER A 343 -11.49 -7.11 24.99
CA SER A 343 -11.86 -7.18 26.40
C SER A 343 -12.45 -8.54 26.81
N TYR A 344 -12.47 -8.80 28.11
CA TYR A 344 -13.09 -9.99 28.74
C TYR A 344 -14.62 -10.04 28.59
N GLN A 345 -15.24 -8.95 28.10
CA GLN A 345 -16.68 -8.91 27.83
C GLN A 345 -17.06 -9.67 26.56
N CYS A 346 -16.07 -10.09 25.76
CA CYS A 346 -16.26 -11.02 24.66
C CYS A 346 -15.95 -12.45 25.12
N PRO A 347 -16.98 -13.24 25.49
CA PRO A 347 -16.79 -14.55 26.12
C PRO A 347 -16.12 -15.57 25.18
N TYR A 348 -16.21 -15.35 23.87
CA TYR A 348 -15.64 -16.22 22.84
C TYR A 348 -14.18 -15.92 22.52
N CYS A 349 -13.58 -14.88 23.13
CA CYS A 349 -12.19 -14.52 22.87
C CYS A 349 -11.22 -15.24 23.81
N PRO A 350 -10.44 -16.22 23.32
CA PRO A 350 -9.63 -17.10 24.17
C PRO A 350 -8.55 -16.34 24.95
N TYR A 351 -8.04 -15.24 24.39
CA TYR A 351 -7.00 -14.41 24.98
C TYR A 351 -7.43 -13.63 26.24
N TYR A 352 -8.72 -13.29 26.38
CA TYR A 352 -9.24 -12.51 27.51
C TYR A 352 -10.05 -13.35 28.50
N SER A 353 -10.63 -14.47 28.04
CA SER A 353 -11.57 -15.29 28.80
C SER A 353 -11.01 -16.67 29.18
N GLY A 354 -9.80 -17.01 28.73
CA GLY A 354 -9.11 -18.24 29.10
C GLY A 354 -8.75 -18.28 30.59
N LYS A 355 -9.27 -19.28 31.33
CA LYS A 355 -8.81 -19.57 32.69
C LYS A 355 -7.35 -20.00 32.63
N ALA A 356 -6.46 -19.29 33.34
CA ALA A 356 -5.11 -19.78 33.58
C ALA A 356 -5.20 -21.20 34.21
N PRO A 357 -4.58 -22.23 33.64
CA PRO A 357 -4.69 -23.57 34.18
C PRO A 357 -4.00 -23.61 35.55
N HIS A 358 -4.70 -24.12 36.57
CA HIS A 358 -4.10 -24.41 37.87
C HIS A 358 -2.98 -25.44 37.70
N VAL A 359 -1.74 -25.02 37.87
CA VAL A 359 -0.58 -25.91 37.81
C VAL A 359 -0.40 -26.56 39.18
N HIS A 360 -0.56 -27.89 39.24
CA HIS A 360 -0.29 -28.68 40.44
C HIS A 360 1.19 -28.55 40.86
N PRO A 361 1.50 -28.42 42.17
CA PRO A 361 2.83 -28.09 42.68
C PRO A 361 3.92 -29.16 42.41
N CYS A 362 3.56 -30.31 41.85
CA CYS A 362 4.51 -31.36 41.47
C CYS A 362 5.19 -31.09 40.10
N LEU A 363 4.57 -30.30 39.21
CA LEU A 363 5.18 -29.95 37.92
C LEU A 363 6.23 -28.83 38.00
N LEU A 364 6.20 -28.02 39.07
CA LEU A 364 7.15 -26.89 39.23
C LEU A 364 8.61 -27.35 39.37
N LEU A 365 8.85 -28.56 39.91
CA LEU A 365 10.19 -29.10 40.14
C LEU A 365 10.81 -29.72 38.88
N LEU A 366 10.01 -30.17 37.91
CA LEU A 366 10.51 -30.70 36.63
C LEU A 366 10.77 -29.57 35.61
N VAL A 367 10.00 -28.47 35.69
CA VAL A 367 10.16 -27.33 34.78
C VAL A 367 11.42 -26.51 35.13
N LEU A 368 11.83 -26.44 36.41
CA LEU A 368 13.05 -25.73 36.80
C LEU A 368 14.36 -26.37 36.28
N ALA A 369 14.35 -27.66 35.91
CA ALA A 369 15.49 -28.31 35.27
C ALA A 369 15.49 -28.20 33.73
N GLY A 370 14.33 -27.98 33.11
CA GLY A 370 14.20 -27.77 31.66
C GLY A 370 14.36 -26.32 31.20
N VAL A 371 14.18 -25.35 32.11
CA VAL A 371 14.17 -23.91 31.78
C VAL A 371 15.58 -23.30 31.63
N LEU A 372 16.66 -24.08 31.81
CA LEU A 372 18.02 -23.65 31.46
C LEU A 372 18.44 -23.98 30.02
N ALA A 373 17.57 -24.62 29.21
CA ALA A 373 17.95 -25.08 27.86
C ALA A 373 17.12 -24.51 26.69
N VAL A 374 16.11 -23.67 26.91
CA VAL A 374 15.31 -23.08 25.82
C VAL A 374 15.14 -21.58 25.98
N THR A 375 16.24 -20.86 25.79
CA THR A 375 16.22 -19.50 25.25
C THR A 375 16.96 -19.51 23.92
N HIS A 376 16.41 -20.22 22.93
CA HIS A 376 16.68 -19.85 21.55
C HIS A 376 15.84 -18.63 21.23
N SER A 377 16.46 -17.45 21.38
CA SER A 377 16.09 -16.29 20.57
C SER A 377 15.85 -16.77 19.15
N ARG A 378 14.68 -16.45 18.56
CA ARG A 378 14.55 -16.40 17.10
C ARG A 378 15.67 -15.46 16.62
N LYS A 379 16.75 -16.04 16.09
CA LYS A 379 17.74 -15.27 15.36
C LYS A 379 17.04 -14.85 14.06
N PRO A 380 17.07 -13.55 13.68
CA PRO A 380 16.83 -13.21 12.30
C PRO A 380 17.86 -13.97 11.45
N LEU A 381 17.41 -14.47 10.30
CA LEU A 381 18.27 -15.16 9.34
C LEU A 381 19.43 -14.25 8.91
N PRO A 382 20.56 -14.82 8.46
CA PRO A 382 21.59 -14.04 7.81
C PRO A 382 20.98 -13.36 6.58
N ASP A 383 21.28 -12.07 6.37
CA ASP A 383 20.79 -11.25 5.25
C ASP A 383 20.97 -11.90 3.84
N SER A 384 21.75 -12.98 3.74
CA SER A 384 22.02 -13.73 2.51
C SER A 384 20.93 -14.71 2.06
N LEU A 385 20.12 -15.32 2.94
CA LEU A 385 19.14 -16.35 2.51
C LEU A 385 17.90 -15.72 1.85
N GLY A 386 17.37 -14.64 2.43
CA GLY A 386 16.25 -13.91 1.84
C GLY A 386 16.57 -13.41 0.42
N ALA A 387 17.79 -12.92 0.22
CA ALA A 387 18.26 -12.51 -1.10
C ALA A 387 18.32 -13.67 -2.11
N ILE A 388 18.68 -14.89 -1.68
CA ILE A 388 18.68 -16.07 -2.57
C ILE A 388 17.24 -16.43 -2.96
N ILE A 389 16.31 -16.42 -2.02
CA ILE A 389 14.89 -16.74 -2.27
C ILE A 389 14.30 -15.75 -3.30
N GLU A 390 14.53 -14.46 -3.12
CA GLU A 390 14.01 -13.45 -4.05
C GLU A 390 14.68 -13.55 -5.45
N GLN A 391 16.01 -13.76 -5.49
CA GLN A 391 16.76 -13.83 -6.75
C GLN A 391 16.52 -15.10 -7.55
N TRP A 392 16.04 -16.17 -6.91
CA TRP A 392 15.77 -17.46 -7.57
C TRP A 392 14.28 -17.78 -7.70
N ALA A 393 13.39 -16.83 -7.39
CA ALA A 393 11.98 -16.94 -7.69
C ALA A 393 11.77 -17.01 -9.22
N PRO A 394 10.87 -17.87 -9.74
CA PRO A 394 10.75 -18.11 -11.17
C PRO A 394 10.08 -16.95 -11.92
N LEU A 395 10.43 -16.78 -13.20
CA LEU A 395 9.62 -16.03 -14.15
C LEU A 395 8.63 -17.00 -14.78
N ILE A 396 7.33 -16.75 -14.60
CA ILE A 396 6.28 -17.61 -15.17
C ILE A 396 5.62 -16.85 -16.32
N TRP A 397 5.60 -17.45 -17.51
CA TRP A 397 4.81 -16.96 -18.63
C TRP A 397 3.42 -17.59 -18.59
N LEU A 398 2.38 -16.78 -18.43
CA LEU A 398 1.00 -17.23 -18.64
C LEU A 398 0.70 -17.23 -20.14
N HIS A 399 -0.05 -18.24 -20.59
CA HIS A 399 -0.44 -18.38 -21.99
C HIS A 399 -1.16 -17.09 -22.50
N PRO A 400 -0.96 -16.65 -23.75
CA PRO A 400 -1.58 -15.42 -24.27
C PRO A 400 -3.13 -15.47 -24.32
N GLU A 401 -3.69 -16.68 -24.40
CA GLU A 401 -5.13 -16.93 -24.36
C GLU A 401 -5.64 -17.30 -22.95
N GLU A 402 -4.80 -17.16 -21.93
CA GLU A 402 -5.19 -17.45 -20.54
C GLU A 402 -6.34 -16.53 -20.10
N VAL A 403 -7.35 -17.14 -19.48
CA VAL A 403 -8.54 -16.44 -18.96
C VAL A 403 -8.77 -16.70 -17.48
N PHE A 404 -8.09 -17.70 -16.91
CA PHE A 404 -8.13 -18.10 -15.51
C PHE A 404 -6.79 -17.71 -14.87
N PHE A 405 -6.66 -16.43 -14.50
CA PHE A 405 -5.43 -15.89 -13.92
C PHE A 405 -5.23 -16.35 -12.47
N PRO A 406 -3.98 -16.31 -11.95
CA PRO A 406 -3.72 -16.58 -10.53
C PRO A 406 -4.40 -15.52 -9.63
N SER A 407 -4.49 -15.81 -8.33
CA SER A 407 -4.99 -14.85 -7.33
C SER A 407 -4.28 -14.97 -5.99
N SER A 408 -4.55 -14.03 -5.09
CA SER A 408 -4.27 -14.24 -3.67
C SER A 408 -5.19 -15.31 -3.08
N VAL A 409 -4.76 -15.94 -1.99
CA VAL A 409 -5.59 -16.86 -1.20
C VAL A 409 -6.80 -16.12 -0.61
N ASP A 410 -6.61 -14.88 -0.19
CA ASP A 410 -7.68 -14.02 0.31
C ASP A 410 -8.80 -13.80 -0.71
N PHE A 411 -8.44 -13.60 -1.99
CA PHE A 411 -9.40 -13.48 -3.07
C PHE A 411 -10.26 -14.73 -3.20
N HIS A 412 -9.65 -15.92 -3.12
CA HIS A 412 -10.38 -17.18 -3.21
C HIS A 412 -11.26 -17.42 -1.97
N LEU A 413 -10.70 -17.26 -0.76
CA LEU A 413 -11.42 -17.48 0.50
C LEU A 413 -12.67 -16.59 0.64
N PHE A 414 -12.64 -15.39 0.05
CA PHE A 414 -13.81 -14.50 0.01
C PHE A 414 -14.98 -15.06 -0.81
N ASN A 415 -14.73 -15.94 -1.78
CA ASN A 415 -15.72 -16.47 -2.71
C ASN A 415 -16.13 -17.93 -2.43
N VAL A 416 -15.69 -18.50 -1.30
CA VAL A 416 -16.00 -19.87 -0.90
C VAL A 416 -16.52 -19.94 0.53
N GLU A 417 -17.22 -21.01 0.88
CA GLU A 417 -17.61 -21.36 2.25
C GLU A 417 -17.12 -22.76 2.64
N VAL A 418 -16.93 -23.00 3.94
CA VAL A 418 -16.55 -24.34 4.43
C VAL A 418 -17.79 -25.19 4.57
N ARG A 419 -17.78 -26.36 3.94
CA ARG A 419 -18.82 -27.39 4.09
C ARG A 419 -18.24 -28.71 4.56
N ASP A 420 -19.06 -29.49 5.26
CA ASP A 420 -18.74 -30.89 5.57
C ASP A 420 -19.05 -31.82 4.40
N ARG A 421 -18.78 -33.12 4.54
CA ARG A 421 -19.05 -34.11 3.47
C ARG A 421 -20.52 -34.25 3.09
N ASN A 422 -21.45 -33.79 3.93
CA ASN A 422 -22.88 -33.86 3.68
C ASN A 422 -23.42 -32.54 3.12
N GLU A 423 -22.56 -31.68 2.56
CA GLU A 423 -22.91 -30.37 2.03
C GLU A 423 -23.53 -29.42 3.06
N THR A 424 -23.27 -29.64 4.35
CA THR A 424 -23.74 -28.74 5.41
C THR A 424 -22.70 -27.64 5.65
N THR A 425 -23.12 -26.38 5.55
CA THR A 425 -22.25 -25.22 5.82
C THR A 425 -21.76 -25.24 7.27
N VAL A 426 -20.44 -25.36 7.42
CA VAL A 426 -19.70 -25.28 8.70
C VAL A 426 -19.32 -23.82 8.99
N GLN A 427 -18.92 -23.06 7.96
CA GLN A 427 -18.55 -21.65 8.07
C GLN A 427 -18.83 -20.93 6.74
N SER A 428 -19.66 -19.88 6.76
CA SER A 428 -20.11 -19.16 5.55
C SER A 428 -19.29 -17.92 5.18
N LEU A 429 -18.51 -17.37 6.12
CA LEU A 429 -17.61 -16.24 5.89
C LEU A 429 -16.24 -16.62 6.43
N GLN A 430 -15.25 -16.58 5.56
CA GLN A 430 -13.88 -16.93 5.89
C GLN A 430 -12.91 -15.99 5.20
N ASP A 431 -11.87 -15.65 5.95
CA ASP A 431 -10.66 -15.04 5.46
C ASP A 431 -9.48 -15.89 5.93
N ARG A 432 -8.26 -15.52 5.52
CA ARG A 432 -7.07 -16.28 5.88
C ARG A 432 -6.78 -16.33 7.40
N TYR A 433 -7.48 -15.54 8.21
CA TYR A 433 -7.31 -15.42 9.66
C TYR A 433 -8.35 -16.19 10.47
N SER A 434 -9.48 -16.53 9.85
CA SER A 434 -10.69 -17.02 10.54
C SER A 434 -11.23 -18.34 10.00
N ILE A 435 -10.74 -18.81 8.85
CA ILE A 435 -11.06 -20.15 8.34
C ILE A 435 -10.85 -21.21 9.44
N VAL A 436 -11.79 -22.13 9.63
CA VAL A 436 -11.62 -23.23 10.59
C VAL A 436 -10.33 -24.01 10.29
N THR A 437 -9.57 -24.37 11.31
CA THR A 437 -8.29 -25.09 11.15
C THR A 437 -8.20 -26.31 12.05
N GLY A 438 -7.20 -27.14 11.80
CA GLY A 438 -6.88 -28.30 12.64
C GLY A 438 -7.37 -29.64 12.09
N PRO A 439 -7.16 -30.75 12.83
CA PRO A 439 -7.33 -32.10 12.31
C PRO A 439 -8.74 -32.44 11.82
N GLU A 440 -9.78 -31.85 12.42
CA GLU A 440 -11.18 -32.09 12.07
C GLU A 440 -11.53 -31.57 10.67
N THR A 441 -10.81 -30.56 10.19
CA THR A 441 -11.02 -29.98 8.86
C THR A 441 -10.66 -30.91 7.70
N ARG A 442 -9.99 -32.04 7.97
CA ARG A 442 -9.73 -33.10 6.97
C ARG A 442 -10.99 -33.68 6.34
N SER A 443 -12.14 -33.55 7.01
CA SER A 443 -13.44 -33.95 6.44
C SER A 443 -14.20 -32.81 5.78
N TYR A 444 -13.63 -31.61 5.70
CA TYR A 444 -14.28 -30.43 5.14
C TYR A 444 -13.70 -30.08 3.77
N HIS A 445 -14.44 -29.27 3.03
CA HIS A 445 -14.05 -28.76 1.71
C HIS A 445 -14.51 -27.31 1.54
N LEU A 446 -13.86 -26.57 0.63
CA LEU A 446 -14.17 -25.17 0.31
C LEU A 446 -15.11 -25.09 -0.88
N ASN A 447 -16.39 -24.87 -0.66
CA ASN A 447 -17.39 -24.84 -1.70
C ASN A 447 -17.61 -23.43 -2.25
N SER A 448 -17.68 -23.27 -3.57
CA SER A 448 -17.96 -22.00 -4.24
C SER A 448 -19.26 -21.31 -3.75
N VAL A 449 -19.23 -19.98 -3.71
CA VAL A 449 -20.42 -19.15 -3.49
C VAL A 449 -20.56 -18.16 -4.66
N PRO A 450 -21.65 -18.20 -5.44
CA PRO A 450 -22.78 -19.12 -5.34
C PRO A 450 -22.41 -20.58 -5.68
N ASP A 451 -23.31 -21.51 -5.36
CA ASP A 451 -23.19 -22.91 -5.77
C ASP A 451 -23.13 -23.03 -7.30
N LEU A 452 -22.34 -23.97 -7.80
CA LEU A 452 -22.28 -24.29 -9.22
C LEU A 452 -23.60 -24.92 -9.69
N GLU A 453 -24.14 -24.41 -10.80
CA GLU A 453 -25.36 -24.98 -11.41
C GLU A 453 -25.09 -26.32 -12.13
N CYS A 454 -23.84 -26.58 -12.51
CA CYS A 454 -23.36 -27.77 -13.20
C CYS A 454 -21.84 -27.98 -13.01
N ALA A 455 -21.32 -29.17 -13.31
CA ALA A 455 -19.91 -29.51 -13.06
C ALA A 455 -18.90 -28.73 -13.92
N ASP A 456 -19.34 -28.22 -15.09
CA ASP A 456 -18.56 -27.42 -16.04
C ASP A 456 -18.98 -25.93 -16.06
N CYS A 457 -19.86 -25.52 -15.14
CA CYS A 457 -20.33 -24.15 -15.03
C CYS A 457 -19.22 -23.24 -14.50
N LEU A 458 -19.11 -22.04 -15.08
CA LEU A 458 -18.11 -21.05 -14.69
C LEU A 458 -18.74 -19.90 -13.92
N LEU A 459 -18.09 -19.50 -12.82
CA LEU A 459 -18.42 -18.28 -12.09
C LEU A 459 -17.47 -17.15 -12.53
N ASP A 460 -17.95 -15.90 -12.49
CA ASP A 460 -17.15 -14.76 -12.95
C ASP A 460 -15.81 -14.63 -12.22
N TRP A 461 -15.77 -14.95 -10.92
CA TRP A 461 -14.56 -14.85 -10.10
C TRP A 461 -13.53 -15.96 -10.37
N PHE A 462 -13.88 -17.01 -11.12
CA PHE A 462 -12.93 -18.05 -11.55
C PHE A 462 -11.83 -17.49 -12.45
N ARG A 463 -12.07 -16.34 -13.09
CA ARG A 463 -11.06 -15.63 -13.91
C ARG A 463 -9.85 -15.14 -13.11
N GLY A 464 -9.94 -15.11 -11.78
CA GLY A 464 -8.86 -14.67 -10.90
C GLY A 464 -8.48 -13.20 -11.07
N GLN A 465 -7.22 -12.88 -10.78
CA GLN A 465 -6.72 -11.51 -10.78
C GLN A 465 -5.74 -11.32 -11.94
N ASN A 466 -6.08 -10.45 -12.88
CA ASN A 466 -5.20 -10.16 -14.02
C ASN A 466 -3.88 -9.56 -13.53
N ILE A 467 -2.79 -10.31 -13.70
CA ILE A 467 -1.43 -9.93 -13.27
C ILE A 467 -0.91 -8.65 -13.94
N SER A 468 -1.50 -8.24 -15.07
CA SER A 468 -1.17 -6.98 -15.76
C SER A 468 -1.83 -5.75 -15.12
N GLU A 469 -2.86 -5.95 -14.29
CA GLU A 469 -3.66 -4.90 -13.67
C GLU A 469 -3.41 -4.80 -12.17
N VAL A 470 -3.17 -5.94 -11.50
CA VAL A 470 -2.98 -6.03 -10.05
C VAL A 470 -1.80 -6.95 -9.75
N ALA A 471 -0.99 -6.61 -8.76
CA ALA A 471 0.07 -7.50 -8.28
C ALA A 471 -0.54 -8.71 -7.56
N VAL A 472 -0.19 -9.92 -8.01
CA VAL A 472 -0.67 -11.19 -7.45
C VAL A 472 0.47 -11.87 -6.68
N PRO A 473 0.25 -12.31 -5.42
CA PRO A 473 1.31 -12.87 -4.60
C PRO A 473 1.74 -14.27 -5.05
N THR A 474 3.03 -14.55 -4.93
CA THR A 474 3.60 -15.92 -4.95
C THR A 474 4.06 -16.28 -3.54
N TYR A 475 3.80 -17.51 -3.09
CA TYR A 475 4.10 -17.95 -1.72
C TYR A 475 5.34 -18.83 -1.70
N ALA A 476 6.42 -18.35 -1.11
CA ALA A 476 7.68 -19.09 -0.96
C ALA A 476 7.70 -19.84 0.38
N PHE A 477 7.41 -21.14 0.35
CA PHE A 477 7.51 -22.00 1.52
C PHE A 477 8.95 -22.48 1.70
N VAL A 478 9.56 -22.16 2.84
CA VAL A 478 10.98 -22.42 3.11
C VAL A 478 11.12 -23.47 4.20
N LYS A 479 11.71 -24.61 3.88
CA LYS A 479 12.01 -25.68 4.83
C LYS A 479 13.51 -25.82 5.02
N ASP A 480 13.98 -25.51 6.22
CA ASP A 480 15.34 -25.79 6.66
C ASP A 480 15.39 -27.21 7.24
N HIS A 481 16.13 -28.11 6.58
CA HIS A 481 16.27 -29.50 7.02
C HIS A 481 17.21 -29.65 8.22
N LYS A 482 17.99 -28.62 8.55
CA LYS A 482 18.96 -28.60 9.65
C LYS A 482 19.95 -29.78 9.58
N ASP A 483 20.27 -30.20 8.37
CA ASP A 483 21.20 -31.28 8.10
C ASP A 483 22.66 -30.78 7.97
N PRO A 484 23.67 -31.67 7.98
CA PRO A 484 25.07 -31.29 7.82
C PRO A 484 25.41 -30.63 6.47
N CYS A 485 24.56 -30.79 5.46
CA CYS A 485 24.74 -30.22 4.13
C CYS A 485 24.22 -28.77 4.03
N GLY A 486 23.58 -28.27 5.09
CA GLY A 486 22.91 -26.97 5.09
C GLY A 486 21.80 -26.92 4.04
N THR A 487 21.03 -28.00 3.89
CA THR A 487 19.97 -28.12 2.89
C THR A 487 18.76 -27.27 3.27
N VAL A 488 18.36 -26.39 2.37
CA VAL A 488 17.13 -25.61 2.46
C VAL A 488 16.34 -25.81 1.17
N ASP A 489 15.10 -26.26 1.30
CA ASP A 489 14.18 -26.39 0.17
C ASP A 489 13.20 -25.23 0.18
N VAL A 490 13.00 -24.60 -0.99
CA VAL A 490 12.06 -23.49 -1.17
C VAL A 490 11.08 -23.87 -2.25
N ALA A 491 9.79 -23.92 -1.92
CA ALA A 491 8.71 -24.15 -2.87
C ALA A 491 7.97 -22.83 -3.15
N TYR A 492 8.10 -22.31 -4.36
CA TYR A 492 7.35 -21.16 -4.86
C TYR A 492 6.00 -21.65 -5.36
N ARG A 493 4.94 -21.26 -4.66
CA ARG A 493 3.57 -21.67 -4.97
C ARG A 493 2.75 -20.51 -5.52
N SER A 494 2.01 -20.79 -6.56
CA SER A 494 1.00 -19.90 -7.15
C SER A 494 -0.38 -20.50 -6.93
N PHE A 495 -1.33 -19.66 -6.54
CA PHE A 495 -2.70 -20.09 -6.30
C PHE A 495 -3.61 -19.65 -7.45
N TYR A 496 -4.44 -20.56 -7.94
CA TYR A 496 -5.41 -20.31 -9.00
C TYR A 496 -6.83 -20.55 -8.47
N PRO A 497 -7.75 -19.58 -8.57
CA PRO A 497 -9.15 -19.75 -8.15
C PRO A 497 -9.90 -20.88 -8.85
N TYR A 498 -9.46 -21.22 -10.06
CA TYR A 498 -10.08 -22.23 -10.88
C TYR A 498 -9.06 -22.73 -11.89
N ASN A 499 -8.94 -24.05 -11.99
CA ASN A 499 -8.15 -24.74 -12.98
C ASN A 499 -9.13 -25.34 -13.99
N TYR A 500 -9.01 -24.92 -15.25
CA TYR A 500 -9.79 -25.47 -16.35
C TYR A 500 -9.03 -26.65 -16.93
N GLY A 501 -9.62 -27.83 -16.78
CA GLY A 501 -9.00 -29.07 -17.18
C GLY A 501 -8.92 -29.26 -18.70
N LYS A 502 -8.97 -30.51 -19.16
CA LYS A 502 -8.77 -30.85 -20.57
C LYS A 502 -10.07 -31.17 -21.28
N ASP A 503 -10.26 -30.50 -22.41
CA ASP A 503 -11.30 -30.80 -23.37
C ASP A 503 -10.99 -32.11 -24.10
N VAL A 504 -11.76 -33.15 -23.81
CA VAL A 504 -11.65 -34.45 -24.49
C VAL A 504 -12.92 -34.72 -25.29
N CYS A 505 -12.72 -35.28 -26.48
CA CYS A 505 -13.82 -35.70 -27.34
C CYS A 505 -14.44 -37.01 -26.83
N VAL A 506 -15.66 -36.92 -26.28
CA VAL A 506 -16.47 -38.09 -25.92
C VAL A 506 -17.23 -38.54 -27.16
N GLY A 507 -16.60 -39.42 -27.96
CA GLY A 507 -17.13 -39.92 -29.22
C GLY A 507 -16.04 -40.44 -30.15
N VAL A 508 -16.19 -40.22 -31.46
CA VAL A 508 -15.18 -40.61 -32.46
C VAL A 508 -14.56 -39.34 -33.07
N PRO A 509 -13.26 -39.08 -32.88
CA PRO A 509 -12.60 -37.98 -33.59
C PRO A 509 -12.45 -38.34 -35.08
N ILE A 510 -13.09 -37.58 -35.98
CA ILE A 510 -12.98 -37.76 -37.45
C ILE A 510 -12.46 -36.46 -38.07
N GLY A 511 -11.23 -36.49 -38.62
CA GLY A 511 -10.64 -35.35 -39.33
C GLY A 511 -10.36 -34.13 -38.46
N GLY A 512 -10.06 -34.32 -37.17
CA GLY A 512 -9.84 -33.23 -36.20
C GLY A 512 -11.12 -32.63 -35.62
N VAL A 513 -12.29 -33.17 -35.97
CA VAL A 513 -13.60 -32.76 -35.42
C VAL A 513 -14.17 -33.89 -34.59
N CYS A 514 -14.60 -33.58 -33.36
CA CYS A 514 -15.24 -34.54 -32.48
C CYS A 514 -16.63 -34.91 -33.02
N GLN A 515 -16.83 -36.16 -33.46
CA GLN A 515 -18.16 -36.72 -33.74
C GLN A 515 -18.71 -37.32 -32.46
N GLY A 516 -19.18 -36.42 -31.59
CA GLY A 516 -19.56 -36.71 -30.21
C GLY A 516 -19.83 -35.40 -29.46
N VAL A 517 -19.52 -35.38 -28.17
CA VAL A 517 -19.59 -34.17 -27.33
C VAL A 517 -18.18 -33.83 -26.88
N MET A 518 -17.76 -32.57 -27.03
CA MET A 518 -16.57 -32.06 -26.36
C MET A 518 -16.92 -31.82 -24.90
N GLN A 519 -16.17 -32.41 -24.00
CA GLN A 519 -16.38 -32.30 -22.56
C GLN A 519 -15.04 -31.97 -21.90
N SER A 520 -15.03 -31.01 -20.98
CA SER A 520 -13.87 -30.73 -20.14
C SER A 520 -13.81 -31.71 -18.96
N PHE A 521 -12.61 -32.19 -18.63
CA PHE A 521 -12.33 -33.13 -17.56
C PHE A 521 -11.21 -32.60 -16.68
N GLY A 522 -11.28 -32.84 -15.38
CA GLY A 522 -10.21 -32.41 -14.47
C GLY A 522 -10.39 -30.99 -13.94
N ASN A 523 -11.56 -30.34 -14.13
CA ASN A 523 -11.76 -28.99 -13.61
C ASN A 523 -11.77 -29.01 -12.08
N HIS A 524 -11.25 -27.98 -11.43
CA HIS A 524 -11.37 -27.85 -9.98
C HIS A 524 -11.35 -26.39 -9.53
N VAL A 525 -12.13 -26.10 -8.49
CA VAL A 525 -12.28 -24.77 -7.91
C VAL A 525 -11.20 -24.58 -6.85
N GLY A 526 -10.15 -23.84 -7.15
CA GLY A 526 -9.00 -23.66 -6.28
C GLY A 526 -7.89 -24.66 -6.59
N ASP A 527 -6.70 -24.18 -6.91
CA ASP A 527 -5.55 -25.01 -7.22
C ASP A 527 -4.22 -24.39 -6.78
N TRP A 528 -3.25 -25.24 -6.48
CA TRP A 528 -1.91 -24.86 -6.04
C TRP A 528 -0.86 -25.44 -6.98
N GLU A 529 -0.33 -24.58 -7.85
CA GLU A 529 0.80 -24.90 -8.71
C GLU A 529 2.13 -24.52 -8.05
N HIS A 530 3.22 -25.24 -8.36
CA HIS A 530 4.50 -24.93 -7.72
C HIS A 530 5.76 -25.22 -8.53
N PHE A 531 6.80 -24.46 -8.21
CA PHE A 531 8.17 -24.69 -8.62
C PHE A 531 9.05 -24.68 -7.38
N SER A 532 9.95 -25.66 -7.24
CA SER A 532 10.78 -25.77 -6.04
C SER A 532 12.26 -25.71 -6.39
N ILE A 533 13.06 -25.12 -5.50
CA ILE A 533 14.53 -25.15 -5.57
C ILE A 533 15.11 -25.76 -4.30
N ARG A 534 16.26 -26.38 -4.45
CA ARG A 534 17.10 -26.87 -3.34
C ARG A 534 18.36 -26.04 -3.27
N ILE A 535 18.63 -25.55 -2.07
CA ILE A 535 19.84 -24.80 -1.72
C ILE A 535 20.69 -25.70 -0.83
N ARG A 536 21.98 -25.85 -1.15
CA ARG A 536 22.96 -26.51 -0.29
C ARG A 536 24.13 -25.59 -0.05
N ASN A 537 24.52 -25.43 1.21
CA ASN A 537 25.61 -24.53 1.63
C ASN A 537 25.50 -23.11 1.01
N GLY A 538 24.28 -22.59 0.84
CA GLY A 538 24.02 -21.24 0.32
C GLY A 538 24.09 -21.09 -1.21
N SER A 539 24.14 -22.17 -1.98
CA SER A 539 24.04 -22.15 -3.45
C SER A 539 22.88 -23.03 -3.92
N VAL A 540 22.15 -22.60 -4.94
CA VAL A 540 21.09 -23.41 -5.56
C VAL A 540 21.73 -24.55 -6.34
N THR A 541 21.31 -25.79 -6.06
CA THR A 541 21.88 -26.99 -6.69
C THR A 541 20.90 -27.70 -7.59
N ASP A 542 19.61 -27.69 -7.26
CA ASP A 542 18.58 -28.46 -7.96
C ASP A 542 17.27 -27.68 -8.00
N CYS A 543 16.44 -27.98 -9.00
CA CYS A 543 15.07 -27.51 -9.07
C CYS A 543 14.10 -28.64 -9.44
N TYR A 544 12.85 -28.45 -9.06
CA TYR A 544 11.73 -29.33 -9.40
C TYR A 544 10.64 -28.48 -10.07
N VAL A 545 10.24 -28.87 -11.27
CA VAL A 545 9.16 -28.23 -12.02
C VAL A 545 7.92 -29.10 -11.89
N SER A 546 6.88 -28.59 -11.21
CA SER A 546 5.60 -29.29 -11.07
C SER A 546 4.74 -29.03 -12.30
N VAL A 547 4.35 -30.09 -12.98
CA VAL A 547 3.49 -30.00 -14.16
C VAL A 547 2.03 -30.19 -13.74
N HIS A 548 1.73 -31.22 -12.96
CA HIS A 548 0.39 -31.43 -12.37
C HIS A 548 0.63 -32.10 -11.01
N SER A 549 0.00 -33.26 -10.76
CA SER A 549 0.35 -34.17 -9.67
C SER A 549 1.72 -34.87 -9.84
N PHE A 550 2.46 -34.53 -10.89
CA PHE A 550 3.77 -35.07 -11.26
C PHE A 550 4.68 -33.96 -11.80
N GLY A 551 5.98 -34.25 -11.93
CA GLY A 551 6.93 -33.29 -12.49
C GLY A 551 8.31 -33.85 -12.81
N ALA A 552 9.30 -32.97 -12.87
CA ALA A 552 10.67 -33.35 -13.20
C ALA A 552 11.72 -32.60 -12.37
N TYR A 553 12.82 -33.30 -12.12
CA TYR A 553 13.98 -32.87 -11.34
C TYR A 553 15.11 -32.47 -12.28
N TYR A 554 15.71 -31.33 -12.02
CA TYR A 554 16.83 -30.79 -12.77
C TYR A 554 17.95 -30.36 -11.82
N SER A 555 19.20 -30.50 -12.23
CA SER A 555 20.38 -30.05 -11.46
C SER A 555 21.08 -28.90 -12.17
N TRP A 556 21.60 -27.96 -11.38
CA TRP A 556 22.32 -26.79 -11.87
C TRP A 556 23.62 -27.18 -12.58
N ASN A 557 23.83 -26.64 -13.78
CA ASN A 557 25.06 -26.82 -14.54
C ASN A 557 25.82 -25.49 -14.65
N ASP A 558 26.93 -25.37 -13.91
CA ASP A 558 27.75 -24.15 -13.89
C ASP A 558 28.34 -23.77 -15.26
N THR A 559 28.56 -24.73 -16.16
CA THR A 559 29.14 -24.43 -17.49
C THR A 559 28.09 -23.90 -18.46
N ALA A 560 26.90 -24.48 -18.43
CA ALA A 560 25.79 -24.09 -19.30
C ALA A 560 24.96 -22.92 -18.74
N GLN A 561 25.08 -22.64 -17.43
CA GLN A 561 24.29 -21.63 -16.70
C GLN A 561 22.77 -21.88 -16.81
N ASN A 562 22.38 -23.15 -16.79
CA ASN A 562 20.98 -23.61 -16.80
C ASN A 562 20.82 -24.88 -15.93
N PHE A 563 19.58 -25.29 -15.65
CA PHE A 563 19.33 -26.59 -15.01
C PHE A 563 19.15 -27.68 -16.06
N GLN A 564 19.70 -28.87 -15.83
CA GLN A 564 19.62 -30.01 -16.76
C GLN A 564 18.82 -31.16 -16.17
N LEU A 565 18.00 -31.80 -17.01
CA LEU A 565 17.10 -32.87 -16.60
C LEU A 565 17.90 -34.04 -16.00
N VAL A 566 17.53 -34.41 -14.78
CA VAL A 566 18.08 -35.58 -14.06
C VAL A 566 17.10 -36.73 -14.10
N ARG A 567 15.83 -36.45 -13.81
CA ARG A 567 14.79 -37.46 -13.65
C ARG A 567 13.42 -36.84 -13.89
N GLY A 568 12.61 -37.47 -14.73
CA GLY A 568 11.18 -37.19 -14.84
C GLY A 568 10.35 -38.20 -14.04
N GLU A 569 9.20 -37.79 -13.54
CA GLU A 569 8.21 -38.69 -12.94
C GLU A 569 7.31 -39.32 -14.01
N LYS A 570 6.65 -40.42 -13.67
CA LYS A 570 5.75 -41.14 -14.57
C LYS A 570 4.33 -41.08 -14.04
N ILE A 571 3.35 -41.08 -14.94
CA ILE A 571 1.94 -41.24 -14.61
C ILE A 571 1.59 -42.71 -14.87
N ASP A 572 1.31 -43.48 -13.81
CA ASP A 572 1.10 -44.93 -13.86
C ASP A 572 2.21 -45.69 -14.65
N VAL A 573 1.89 -46.17 -15.86
CA VAL A 573 2.78 -46.90 -16.77
C VAL A 573 3.20 -46.08 -17.99
N ILE A 574 2.81 -44.81 -18.05
CA ILE A 574 3.07 -43.91 -19.19
C ILE A 574 4.35 -43.11 -18.94
N ASP A 575 5.26 -43.14 -19.91
CA ASP A 575 6.46 -42.28 -19.93
C ASP A 575 6.07 -40.88 -20.43
N VAL A 576 6.20 -39.88 -19.55
CA VAL A 576 6.04 -38.47 -19.89
C VAL A 576 7.36 -37.93 -20.44
N THR A 577 7.29 -37.14 -21.52
CA THR A 577 8.46 -36.48 -22.09
C THR A 577 8.61 -35.10 -21.47
N TYR A 578 9.74 -34.86 -20.79
CA TYR A 578 10.07 -33.56 -20.20
C TYR A 578 11.15 -32.86 -21.02
N PRO A 579 11.19 -31.52 -21.04
CA PRO A 579 12.27 -30.79 -21.67
C PRO A 579 13.64 -31.12 -21.05
N GLU A 580 14.71 -31.00 -21.84
CA GLU A 580 16.07 -31.38 -21.40
C GLU A 580 16.70 -30.37 -20.42
N SER A 581 16.23 -29.13 -20.40
CA SER A 581 16.75 -28.07 -19.53
C SER A 581 15.66 -27.12 -19.02
N VAL A 582 16.01 -26.38 -17.95
CA VAL A 582 15.31 -25.16 -17.52
C VAL A 582 16.26 -23.99 -17.68
N GLU A 583 15.92 -23.10 -18.61
CA GLU A 583 16.68 -21.88 -18.86
C GLU A 583 16.46 -20.85 -17.75
N VAL A 584 17.42 -19.93 -17.61
CA VAL A 584 17.40 -18.92 -16.55
C VAL A 584 17.51 -17.52 -17.15
N VAL A 585 16.62 -16.62 -16.75
CA VAL A 585 16.57 -15.21 -17.16
C VAL A 585 17.24 -14.34 -16.10
N GLU A 586 17.88 -13.26 -16.54
CA GLU A 586 18.62 -12.32 -15.67
C GLU A 586 19.68 -13.04 -14.78
N GLY A 587 20.10 -14.23 -15.19
CA GLY A 587 21.15 -15.05 -14.56
C GLY A 587 20.72 -15.82 -13.31
N ARG A 588 19.50 -15.63 -12.78
CA ARG A 588 19.03 -16.33 -11.56
C ARG A 588 17.55 -16.74 -11.51
N HIS A 589 16.68 -16.26 -12.41
CA HIS A 589 15.26 -16.62 -12.42
C HIS A 589 14.95 -17.75 -13.41
N ALA A 590 14.48 -18.91 -12.95
CA ALA A 590 14.05 -19.98 -13.85
C ALA A 590 12.92 -19.51 -14.77
N GLU A 591 13.03 -19.73 -16.08
CA GLU A 591 11.98 -19.43 -17.06
C GLU A 591 11.02 -20.62 -17.16
N LEU A 592 9.75 -20.40 -16.80
CA LEU A 592 8.71 -21.41 -16.83
C LEU A 592 7.50 -20.92 -17.63
N PHE A 593 6.70 -21.85 -18.13
CA PHE A 593 5.51 -21.60 -18.93
C PHE A 593 4.33 -22.34 -18.33
N SER A 594 3.30 -21.58 -17.93
CA SER A 594 2.04 -22.11 -17.43
C SER A 594 1.18 -22.58 -18.60
N ALA A 595 0.66 -23.81 -18.51
CA ALA A 595 -0.29 -24.33 -19.47
C ALA A 595 -1.59 -23.52 -19.48
N ASN A 596 -2.18 -23.33 -20.66
CA ASN A 596 -3.45 -22.62 -20.82
C ASN A 596 -4.58 -23.33 -20.07
N GLY A 597 -5.19 -22.63 -19.10
CA GLY A 597 -6.33 -23.10 -18.32
C GLY A 597 -5.98 -24.10 -17.21
N SER A 598 -5.12 -25.09 -17.51
CA SER A 598 -4.77 -26.15 -16.56
C SER A 598 -3.53 -25.85 -15.71
N HIS A 599 -2.87 -24.72 -15.97
CA HIS A 599 -1.81 -24.09 -15.17
C HIS A 599 -0.53 -24.87 -14.87
N GLY A 600 -0.44 -26.12 -15.32
CA GLY A 600 0.76 -26.91 -15.20
C GLY A 600 2.01 -26.25 -15.77
N LEU A 601 3.11 -26.27 -15.00
CA LEU A 601 4.34 -25.58 -15.37
C LEU A 601 5.25 -26.47 -16.22
N TRP A 602 5.71 -25.93 -17.33
CA TRP A 602 6.72 -26.54 -18.21
C TRP A 602 7.93 -25.63 -18.35
N SER A 603 9.11 -26.19 -18.62
CA SER A 603 10.33 -25.40 -18.86
C SER A 603 10.56 -25.03 -20.33
N GLU A 604 9.70 -25.48 -21.23
CA GLU A 604 9.73 -25.14 -22.64
C GLU A 604 8.33 -24.76 -23.13
N ARG A 605 8.25 -23.93 -24.17
CA ARG A 605 6.99 -23.59 -24.85
C ARG A 605 6.58 -24.70 -25.84
N GLY A 606 5.30 -24.75 -26.17
CA GLY A 606 4.74 -25.62 -27.19
C GLY A 606 3.69 -26.58 -26.63
N THR A 607 3.46 -27.65 -27.40
CA THR A 607 2.52 -28.71 -27.06
C THR A 607 3.24 -29.82 -26.30
N HIS A 608 2.80 -30.08 -25.07
CA HIS A 608 3.35 -31.14 -24.23
C HIS A 608 2.31 -32.23 -24.01
N GLU A 609 2.54 -33.42 -24.57
CA GLU A 609 1.65 -34.59 -24.40
C GLU A 609 2.13 -35.45 -23.23
N TYR A 610 1.24 -35.65 -22.25
CA TYR A 610 1.58 -36.38 -21.01
C TYR A 610 0.71 -37.61 -20.74
N ALA A 611 -0.34 -37.84 -21.55
CA ALA A 611 -1.06 -39.11 -21.57
C ALA A 611 -1.35 -39.54 -23.02
N HIS A 612 -1.13 -40.82 -23.32
CA HIS A 612 -1.28 -41.38 -24.67
C HIS A 612 -2.22 -42.58 -24.69
N PHE A 613 -3.32 -42.45 -25.45
CA PHE A 613 -4.29 -43.48 -25.84
C PHE A 613 -5.02 -44.20 -24.68
N PRO A 614 -6.37 -44.29 -24.69
CA PRO A 614 -7.30 -43.84 -25.74
C PRO A 614 -7.59 -42.32 -25.72
N ILE A 615 -7.03 -41.58 -24.77
CA ILE A 615 -7.18 -40.12 -24.64
C ILE A 615 -5.81 -39.46 -24.79
N HIS A 616 -5.76 -38.36 -25.54
CA HIS A 616 -4.58 -37.52 -25.68
C HIS A 616 -4.74 -36.31 -24.76
N LEU A 617 -4.01 -36.29 -23.65
CA LEU A 617 -3.96 -35.12 -22.77
C LEU A 617 -2.72 -34.29 -23.12
N GLN A 618 -2.96 -33.04 -23.48
CA GLN A 618 -1.94 -32.12 -23.96
C GLN A 618 -2.04 -30.77 -23.26
N ASP A 619 -0.89 -30.23 -22.88
CA ASP A 619 -0.71 -28.86 -22.42
C ASP A 619 -0.23 -27.97 -23.55
N GLN A 620 -0.76 -26.75 -23.61
CA GLN A 620 -0.34 -25.71 -24.55
C GLN A 620 0.31 -24.58 -23.75
N THR A 621 1.57 -24.28 -24.07
CA THR A 621 2.38 -23.30 -23.36
C THR A 621 3.01 -22.31 -24.35
N GLU A 622 2.99 -21.01 -24.04
CA GLU A 622 3.52 -19.97 -24.93
C GLU A 622 3.85 -18.68 -24.14
N ARG A 623 4.69 -17.80 -24.70
CA ARG A 623 5.02 -16.48 -24.13
C ARG A 623 3.87 -15.48 -24.29
N GLY A 624 2.94 -15.50 -23.35
CA GLY A 624 1.90 -14.48 -23.21
C GLY A 624 2.29 -13.42 -22.19
N TYR A 625 1.69 -13.47 -21.01
CA TYR A 625 1.86 -12.48 -19.95
C TYR A 625 3.03 -12.86 -19.03
N PRO A 626 4.09 -12.03 -18.92
CA PRO A 626 5.21 -12.30 -18.03
C PRO A 626 4.83 -12.01 -16.58
N TRP A 627 4.90 -13.01 -15.72
CA TRP A 627 4.69 -12.86 -14.28
C TRP A 627 6.03 -12.96 -13.53
N ARG A 628 6.54 -11.80 -13.10
CA ARG A 628 7.69 -11.70 -12.21
C ARG A 628 7.26 -12.02 -10.79
N THR A 629 7.40 -13.28 -10.38
CA THR A 629 6.87 -13.77 -9.09
C THR A 629 7.51 -13.10 -7.87
N TRP A 630 8.72 -12.53 -8.02
CA TRP A 630 9.42 -11.79 -6.97
C TRP A 630 8.89 -10.36 -6.75
N ASP A 631 8.06 -9.81 -7.63
CA ASP A 631 7.49 -8.46 -7.45
C ASP A 631 6.55 -8.41 -6.21
N LEU A 632 5.96 -9.56 -5.83
CA LEU A 632 5.16 -9.72 -4.63
C LEU A 632 5.32 -11.14 -4.05
N LEU A 633 6.38 -11.34 -3.26
CA LEU A 633 6.71 -12.63 -2.66
C LEU A 633 6.32 -12.71 -1.18
N GLU A 634 5.46 -13.66 -0.81
CA GLU A 634 5.13 -13.97 0.60
C GLU A 634 5.98 -15.15 1.08
N VAL A 635 6.95 -14.90 1.96
CA VAL A 635 7.85 -15.94 2.48
C VAL A 635 7.29 -16.57 3.74
N VAL A 636 7.05 -17.88 3.72
CA VAL A 636 6.53 -18.67 4.83
C VAL A 636 7.58 -19.70 5.27
N PHE A 637 8.00 -19.66 6.52
CA PHE A 637 8.91 -20.66 7.07
C PHE A 637 8.12 -21.91 7.47
N TRP A 638 8.37 -23.00 6.77
CA TRP A 638 7.65 -24.25 6.94
C TRP A 638 8.20 -25.08 8.09
N ASP A 639 7.42 -25.21 9.16
CA ASP A 639 7.64 -26.20 10.22
C ASP A 639 6.34 -26.99 10.47
N LYS A 640 6.39 -28.30 10.21
CA LYS A 640 5.24 -29.22 10.33
C LYS A 640 4.76 -29.41 11.78
N ASP A 641 5.62 -29.11 12.76
CA ASP A 641 5.37 -29.31 14.18
C ASP A 641 4.91 -28.00 14.88
N GLU A 642 4.96 -26.86 14.20
CA GLU A 642 4.45 -25.58 14.70
C GLU A 642 2.98 -25.35 14.28
N GLY A 643 2.20 -24.71 15.16
CA GLY A 643 0.84 -24.29 14.82
C GLY A 643 0.85 -22.95 14.07
N PHE A 644 0.16 -22.88 12.93
CA PHE A 644 0.03 -21.65 12.14
C PHE A 644 -0.89 -20.62 12.80
N VAL A 645 -0.47 -19.36 12.84
CA VAL A 645 -1.19 -18.24 13.50
C VAL A 645 -1.00 -16.93 12.73
N GLY A 646 -1.92 -15.98 12.90
CA GLY A 646 -1.85 -14.69 12.20
C GLY A 646 -2.05 -14.87 10.69
N ASP A 647 -1.25 -14.20 9.88
CA ASP A 647 -1.32 -14.22 8.40
C ASP A 647 -1.14 -15.63 7.82
N GLU A 648 -0.54 -16.55 8.57
CA GLU A 648 -0.33 -17.95 8.19
C GLU A 648 -1.50 -18.86 8.65
N HIS A 649 -2.50 -18.35 9.37
CA HIS A 649 -3.54 -19.18 10.01
C HIS A 649 -4.22 -20.15 9.04
N TYR A 650 -4.58 -19.71 7.84
CA TYR A 650 -5.18 -20.54 6.78
C TYR A 650 -4.37 -21.79 6.42
N LEU A 651 -3.05 -21.79 6.61
CA LEU A 651 -2.20 -22.96 6.40
C LEU A 651 -2.53 -24.11 7.39
N GLY A 652 -3.28 -23.80 8.45
CA GLY A 652 -3.82 -24.78 9.38
C GLY A 652 -5.06 -25.53 8.87
N TYR A 653 -5.65 -25.12 7.74
CA TYR A 653 -6.76 -25.82 7.10
C TYR A 653 -6.24 -27.11 6.46
N ARG A 654 -6.86 -28.25 6.77
CA ARG A 654 -6.44 -29.58 6.30
C ARG A 654 -7.46 -30.26 5.39
N GLY A 655 -8.51 -29.53 4.99
CA GLY A 655 -9.53 -29.99 4.05
C GLY A 655 -9.09 -29.88 2.59
N THR A 656 -10.04 -30.05 1.68
CA THR A 656 -9.83 -29.85 0.24
C THR A 656 -10.12 -28.40 -0.16
N TRP A 657 -9.22 -27.81 -0.93
CA TRP A 657 -9.36 -26.46 -1.46
C TRP A 657 -10.22 -26.45 -2.72
N GLY A 658 -11.53 -26.69 -2.55
CA GLY A 658 -12.49 -26.67 -3.66
C GLY A 658 -13.77 -27.46 -3.39
N ASN A 659 -14.71 -27.35 -4.31
CA ASN A 659 -15.98 -28.07 -4.29
C ASN A 659 -15.74 -29.60 -4.28
N GLN A 660 -16.74 -30.37 -3.84
CA GLN A 660 -16.72 -31.83 -4.02
C GLN A 660 -16.76 -32.21 -5.50
N GLU A 661 -16.25 -33.39 -5.80
CA GLU A 661 -16.30 -33.97 -7.14
C GLU A 661 -17.75 -34.08 -7.67
N GLN A 662 -17.94 -33.72 -8.94
CA GLN A 662 -19.24 -33.76 -9.61
C GLN A 662 -19.10 -34.20 -11.07
N GLY A 663 -20.16 -34.79 -11.62
CA GLY A 663 -20.14 -35.31 -12.99
C GLY A 663 -19.35 -36.62 -13.15
N CYS A 664 -19.12 -37.36 -12.06
CA CYS A 664 -18.49 -38.68 -12.06
C CYS A 664 -19.45 -39.76 -12.62
N GLY A 665 -18.91 -40.78 -13.31
CA GLY A 665 -19.71 -41.80 -14.01
C GLY A 665 -18.96 -42.44 -15.18
N ILE A 666 -19.64 -42.64 -16.33
CA ILE A 666 -19.00 -43.13 -17.58
C ILE A 666 -17.77 -42.28 -17.96
N VAL A 667 -17.82 -41.01 -17.61
CA VAL A 667 -16.72 -40.04 -17.71
C VAL A 667 -15.44 -40.55 -17.04
N GLU A 668 -15.50 -40.87 -15.76
CA GLU A 668 -14.35 -41.33 -14.96
C GLU A 668 -13.82 -42.68 -15.45
N GLU A 669 -14.69 -43.58 -15.91
CA GLU A 669 -14.28 -44.87 -16.52
C GLU A 669 -13.45 -44.70 -17.81
N VAL A 670 -13.58 -43.56 -18.50
CA VAL A 670 -12.93 -43.27 -19.78
C VAL A 670 -11.69 -42.40 -19.60
N SER A 671 -11.77 -41.34 -18.79
CA SER A 671 -10.66 -40.38 -18.57
C SER A 671 -9.83 -40.64 -17.31
N GLY A 672 -10.33 -41.41 -16.36
CA GLY A 672 -9.76 -41.51 -15.02
C GLY A 672 -10.09 -40.33 -14.11
N GLU A 673 -10.83 -39.33 -14.59
CA GLU A 673 -11.11 -38.07 -13.88
C GLU A 673 -12.58 -37.64 -14.04
N CYS A 674 -13.16 -37.01 -13.01
CA CYS A 674 -14.49 -36.42 -13.10
C CYS A 674 -14.48 -35.10 -13.92
N VAL A 675 -15.66 -34.60 -14.30
CA VAL A 675 -15.78 -33.27 -14.94
C VAL A 675 -15.28 -32.18 -13.97
N LEU A 676 -15.78 -32.21 -12.74
CA LEU A 676 -15.27 -31.44 -11.62
C LEU A 676 -14.63 -32.42 -10.64
N VAL A 677 -13.34 -32.29 -10.39
CA VAL A 677 -12.61 -33.07 -9.39
C VAL A 677 -12.63 -32.32 -8.07
N GLY A 678 -12.50 -33.06 -6.97
CA GLY A 678 -12.30 -32.43 -5.66
C GLY A 678 -11.03 -31.59 -5.66
N GLY A 679 -11.11 -30.37 -5.14
CA GLY A 679 -9.93 -29.49 -5.03
C GLY A 679 -8.79 -30.12 -4.22
N PRO A 680 -7.55 -29.63 -4.35
CA PRO A 680 -6.37 -30.26 -3.76
C PRO A 680 -6.50 -30.41 -2.24
N GLY A 681 -6.31 -31.63 -1.75
CA GLY A 681 -6.43 -31.99 -0.33
C GLY A 681 -5.11 -31.89 0.43
N PHE A 682 -5.18 -31.56 1.73
CA PHE A 682 -4.01 -31.52 2.63
C PHE A 682 -2.90 -30.57 2.14
N TRP A 683 -3.27 -29.34 1.75
CA TRP A 683 -2.31 -28.27 1.53
C TRP A 683 -2.37 -27.21 2.64
N PRO A 684 -1.20 -26.87 3.20
CA PRO A 684 0.09 -26.99 2.52
C PRO A 684 0.86 -28.23 2.96
N ALA A 685 1.27 -29.11 2.05
CA ALA A 685 2.42 -29.94 2.32
C ALA A 685 3.66 -29.03 2.27
N GLY A 686 4.65 -29.26 3.14
CA GLY A 686 5.89 -28.48 3.03
C GLY A 686 6.61 -28.72 1.71
N PRO A 687 7.69 -27.97 1.45
CA PRO A 687 8.68 -28.34 0.44
C PRO A 687 9.14 -29.78 0.70
N SER A 688 8.64 -30.71 -0.11
CA SER A 688 8.86 -32.16 0.05
C SER A 688 9.10 -32.85 -1.28
N ASP A 689 9.28 -32.08 -2.34
CA ASP A 689 9.54 -32.58 -3.69
C ASP A 689 10.88 -33.33 -3.74
N PHE A 690 11.89 -32.87 -3.00
CA PHE A 690 13.22 -33.46 -3.04
C PHE A 690 13.40 -34.55 -1.96
N PRO A 691 14.03 -35.69 -2.30
CA PRO A 691 14.35 -36.72 -1.33
C PRO A 691 15.38 -36.25 -0.30
N ASP A 692 15.32 -36.80 0.91
CA ASP A 692 16.34 -36.59 1.94
C ASP A 692 17.58 -37.43 1.62
N ASP A 693 18.62 -36.81 1.06
CA ASP A 693 19.78 -37.47 0.47
C ASP A 693 21.13 -36.91 0.97
N CYS A 694 21.12 -36.08 2.03
CA CYS A 694 22.35 -35.63 2.69
C CYS A 694 23.00 -36.79 3.44
N HIS A 695 23.88 -37.53 2.77
CA HIS A 695 24.73 -38.55 3.38
C HIS A 695 26.07 -37.93 3.79
N LEU A 696 26.42 -38.05 5.08
CA LEU A 696 27.77 -37.76 5.57
C LEU A 696 28.75 -38.74 4.90
N HIS A 697 29.55 -38.25 3.95
CA HIS A 697 30.70 -38.99 3.42
C HIS A 697 31.92 -38.90 4.32
#